data_AF-A0AAW5ZSB6-F1
#
_entry.id   AF-A0AAW5ZSB6-F1
#
_cell.length_a   1.000
_cell.length_b   1.000
_cell.length_c   1.000
_cell.angle_alpha   90.00
_cell.angle_beta   90.00
_cell.angle_gamma   90.00
#
_symmetry.space_group_name_H-M   'P 1'
#
loop_
_entity.id
_entity.type
_entity.pdbx_description
1 polymer ?
#
loop_
_entity_poly.entity_id
_entity_poly.type
_entity_poly.pdbx_seq_one_letter_code
_entity_poly.pdbx_strand_id
1 'polypeptide(L)'
;MAAARDLNLGTVNTSSSQSLAWDSKNWRKDSMQQEVGSSIQTTGDLRLSAGNDLNARGASVTSEQGALVATAGNNVNLSTAQTTRDVDEAHQFKGSSSWFSKKTITTRNTLSETTTQGTTFSGNTTYVQAGNDINVKGSNVVSTEGTTLIAKHDVNIEAATDSTTERHLREEKKSGLFSSGGIGFTIGTQQQSQDNQDARTTAAASTVGSTNGNVAIGAGNHYQQVGSNVVAPQGDITIQAKKVDILEAQETTHSTQETQFKQSGLTVAVTAPVIAAIQTAQQMGRAAGQTSDGRMKVLAGATTALAGKNAADAVASDPKSGGGVSISITVGGSKSQSKTTQDASTAAGSKVAAGGNVNIQATGAGQDSTLTVQGSDIKGGGDVSLKADGDLNLLAARNASEMHRSSSSVSGGVGVAVSLNSNGAAFGVTANASASRGKGEGSDVSWTNTHVSAGNTLTLESGGNTNLKGAVIASTDKAVQDGVNSLTTATLTQSEIHNRAEYSASSIGMTLSGGKDVKGGRISPTGAGVGQDSGSASSTTTSGISGIAGNTAVRTGDAETGIAKIFDADKVQKEINAQLQITQAFSQQAGQAVSNYVEKNRSELVAQMKKATTEEERSAVQGKLDDLKLQERVMNVLIGAVTGVGTAAVTKEALSTTADEMRKLMIQDSAKFAGVTDGTTTYDNLSAESAGVRGDGYKVGGTRWDLDGLCGADNARCKVLRDANDQLILDANGKTQLALNEKGQVQFDPIAAKMTLDSFLQTDEGKKLAGATGGIQGMKGTLFGVPYEAGSWQDKLIESFAGTHDLVGGKLSGLYDDQGNATRGRTDAEKVFHETWTMVAIPISAPFAMSEQLPSPVWNAISILLKAAK
;
A
#
# COMPACT_ATOMS: atom_id res chain seq x y z
N MET A 1 -52.14 -17.27 -28.91
CA MET A 1 -52.09 -18.47 -28.03
C MET A 1 -53.14 -18.32 -26.95
N ALA A 2 -53.89 -19.38 -26.65
CA ALA A 2 -54.90 -19.38 -25.59
C ALA A 2 -54.81 -20.66 -24.77
N ALA A 3 -54.93 -20.55 -23.45
CA ALA A 3 -54.96 -21.66 -22.51
C ALA A 3 -56.22 -21.56 -21.62
N ALA A 4 -56.94 -22.67 -21.46
CA ALA A 4 -58.16 -22.70 -20.64
C ALA A 4 -57.89 -22.49 -19.14
N ARG A 5 -56.66 -22.75 -18.69
CA ARG A 5 -56.21 -22.53 -17.30
C ARG A 5 -55.01 -21.58 -17.29
N ASP A 6 -53.79 -22.11 -17.23
CA ASP A 6 -52.58 -21.28 -17.12
C ASP A 6 -51.81 -21.24 -18.44
N LEU A 7 -51.22 -20.09 -18.78
CA LEU A 7 -50.25 -19.97 -19.86
C LEU A 7 -48.86 -19.73 -19.25
N ASN A 8 -47.97 -20.72 -19.34
CA ASN A 8 -46.63 -20.66 -18.76
C ASN A 8 -45.55 -20.54 -19.85
N LEU A 9 -44.87 -19.40 -19.89
CA LEU A 9 -43.65 -19.15 -20.65
C LEU A 9 -42.46 -19.35 -19.71
N GLY A 10 -42.11 -20.62 -19.49
CA GLY A 10 -41.09 -21.03 -18.54
C GLY A 10 -39.66 -20.93 -19.08
N THR A 11 -38.73 -21.38 -18.25
CA THR A 11 -37.30 -21.46 -18.53
C THR A 11 -36.84 -22.92 -18.68
N VAL A 12 -35.72 -23.11 -19.38
CA VAL A 12 -34.93 -24.34 -19.34
C VAL A 12 -33.62 -24.01 -18.64
N ASN A 13 -33.27 -24.81 -17.62
CA ASN A 13 -31.99 -24.66 -16.94
C ASN A 13 -30.89 -25.32 -17.75
N THR A 14 -29.93 -24.53 -18.16
CA THR A 14 -28.69 -24.98 -18.78
C THR A 14 -27.57 -24.81 -17.76
N SER A 15 -26.61 -25.73 -17.74
CA SER A 15 -25.45 -25.61 -16.86
C SER A 15 -24.20 -26.03 -17.59
N SER A 16 -23.11 -25.35 -17.29
CA SER A 16 -21.77 -25.74 -17.70
C SER A 16 -20.85 -25.69 -16.49
N SER A 17 -19.96 -26.67 -16.40
CA SER A 17 -18.96 -26.70 -15.35
C SER A 17 -17.64 -27.14 -15.95
N GLN A 18 -16.59 -26.39 -15.67
CA GLN A 18 -15.24 -26.74 -16.04
C GLN A 18 -14.41 -26.83 -14.77
N SER A 19 -13.63 -27.91 -14.65
CA SER A 19 -12.65 -28.07 -13.60
C SER A 19 -11.29 -28.36 -14.22
N LEU A 20 -10.33 -27.49 -13.93
CA LEU A 20 -8.93 -27.62 -14.31
C LEU A 20 -8.14 -27.78 -13.02
N ALA A 21 -7.50 -28.93 -12.84
CA ALA A 21 -6.59 -29.16 -11.72
C ALA A 21 -5.21 -29.51 -12.29
N TRP A 22 -4.22 -28.64 -12.05
CA TRP A 22 -2.83 -28.93 -12.38
C TRP A 22 -2.19 -29.77 -11.26
N ASP A 23 -2.52 -29.45 -10.00
CA ASP A 23 -2.17 -30.23 -8.82
C ASP A 23 -3.11 -29.90 -7.65
N SER A 24 -2.84 -30.41 -6.45
CA SER A 24 -3.69 -30.20 -5.26
C SER A 24 -3.73 -28.75 -4.73
N LYS A 25 -2.93 -27.84 -5.27
CA LYS A 25 -2.75 -26.44 -4.86
C LYS A 25 -2.94 -25.44 -6.00
N ASN A 26 -2.95 -25.92 -7.23
CA ASN A 26 -3.14 -25.15 -8.45
C ASN A 26 -4.35 -25.72 -9.17
N TRP A 27 -5.47 -25.00 -9.12
CA TRP A 27 -6.70 -25.41 -9.75
C TRP A 27 -7.62 -24.22 -10.00
N ARG A 28 -8.54 -24.42 -10.93
CA ARG A 28 -9.62 -23.51 -11.26
C ARG A 28 -10.90 -24.29 -11.51
N LYS A 29 -11.98 -23.86 -10.88
CA LYS A 29 -13.33 -24.35 -11.14
C LYS A 29 -14.18 -23.16 -11.55
N ASP A 30 -14.78 -23.28 -12.72
CA ASP A 30 -15.77 -22.34 -13.22
C ASP A 30 -17.08 -23.13 -13.36
N SER A 31 -18.17 -22.65 -12.76
CA SER A 31 -19.50 -23.15 -13.05
C SER A 31 -20.43 -22.00 -13.39
N MET A 32 -21.29 -22.26 -14.37
CA MET A 32 -22.31 -21.33 -14.78
C MET A 32 -23.62 -22.10 -14.91
N GLN A 33 -24.67 -21.63 -14.25
CA GLN A 33 -26.03 -22.09 -14.48
C GLN A 33 -26.81 -20.93 -15.07
N GLN A 34 -27.55 -21.17 -16.14
CA GLN A 34 -28.32 -20.16 -16.84
C GLN A 34 -29.70 -20.69 -17.13
N GLU A 35 -30.70 -19.91 -16.75
CA GLU A 35 -32.08 -20.12 -17.15
C GLU A 35 -32.35 -19.45 -18.50
N VAL A 36 -32.75 -20.26 -19.50
CA VAL A 36 -33.08 -19.77 -20.84
C VAL A 36 -34.60 -19.73 -20.99
N GLY A 37 -35.16 -18.53 -21.13
CA GLY A 37 -36.61 -18.32 -21.25
C GLY A 37 -37.17 -18.57 -22.65
N SER A 38 -38.50 -18.63 -22.73
CA SER A 38 -39.24 -18.82 -23.99
C SER A 38 -39.12 -17.59 -24.90
N SER A 39 -39.05 -17.79 -26.22
CA SER A 39 -39.07 -16.69 -27.21
C SER A 39 -40.26 -16.83 -28.17
N ILE A 40 -41.03 -15.75 -28.33
CA ILE A 40 -42.16 -15.64 -29.25
C ILE A 40 -42.00 -14.32 -30.02
N GLN A 41 -41.93 -14.40 -31.35
CA GLN A 41 -41.79 -13.24 -32.22
C GLN A 41 -42.79 -13.32 -33.36
N THR A 42 -43.55 -12.26 -33.58
CA THR A 42 -44.49 -12.11 -34.70
C THR A 42 -44.33 -10.75 -35.35
N THR A 43 -44.66 -10.63 -36.63
CA THR A 43 -44.71 -9.32 -37.30
C THR A 43 -46.05 -8.62 -37.04
N GLY A 44 -47.17 -9.34 -37.16
CA GLY A 44 -48.52 -8.84 -36.85
C GLY A 44 -48.94 -9.12 -35.41
N ASP A 45 -50.20 -8.82 -35.11
CA ASP A 45 -50.77 -8.87 -33.75
C ASP A 45 -50.55 -10.21 -33.04
N LEU A 46 -50.18 -10.12 -31.76
CA LEU A 46 -49.95 -11.25 -30.88
C LEU A 46 -50.92 -11.20 -29.69
N ARG A 47 -51.79 -12.21 -29.58
CA ARG A 47 -52.67 -12.38 -28.42
C ARG A 47 -52.22 -13.56 -27.55
N LEU A 48 -52.01 -13.29 -26.27
CA LEU A 48 -51.81 -14.27 -25.19
C LEU A 48 -53.04 -14.24 -24.26
N SER A 49 -53.66 -15.39 -24.02
CA SER A 49 -54.85 -15.48 -23.16
C SER A 49 -54.80 -16.69 -22.25
N ALA A 50 -54.95 -16.46 -20.95
CA ALA A 50 -55.02 -17.49 -19.91
C ALA A 50 -56.35 -17.39 -19.15
N GLY A 51 -56.99 -18.54 -18.90
CA GLY A 51 -58.20 -18.60 -18.06
C GLY A 51 -57.96 -18.23 -16.60
N ASN A 52 -56.77 -18.53 -16.09
CA ASN A 52 -56.31 -18.23 -14.73
C ASN A 52 -55.07 -17.33 -14.81
N ASP A 53 -53.86 -17.89 -14.84
CA ASP A 53 -52.63 -17.11 -14.72
C ASP A 53 -51.79 -17.13 -16.01
N LEU A 54 -51.22 -15.99 -16.36
CA LEU A 54 -50.17 -15.89 -17.38
C LEU A 54 -48.84 -15.68 -16.67
N ASN A 55 -47.98 -16.70 -16.69
CA ASN A 55 -46.67 -16.66 -16.04
C ASN A 55 -45.57 -16.64 -17.10
N ALA A 56 -44.68 -15.67 -17.02
CA ALA A 56 -43.52 -15.57 -17.90
C ALA A 56 -42.25 -15.32 -17.08
N ARG A 57 -41.21 -16.11 -17.38
CA ARG A 57 -39.93 -16.05 -16.69
C ARG A 57 -38.79 -15.97 -17.69
N GLY A 58 -38.03 -14.87 -17.67
CA GLY A 58 -36.98 -14.59 -18.65
C GLY A 58 -37.42 -14.66 -20.11
N ALA A 59 -38.72 -14.54 -20.39
CA ALA A 59 -39.27 -14.76 -21.71
C ALA A 59 -39.15 -13.50 -22.59
N SER A 60 -38.97 -13.68 -23.89
CA SER A 60 -39.02 -12.59 -24.88
C SER A 60 -40.25 -12.76 -25.76
N VAL A 61 -41.19 -11.82 -25.67
CA VAL A 61 -42.47 -11.85 -26.39
C VAL A 61 -42.61 -10.54 -27.17
N THR A 62 -42.51 -10.62 -28.49
CA THR A 62 -42.43 -9.43 -29.35
C THR A 62 -43.40 -9.51 -30.53
N SER A 63 -44.15 -8.43 -30.74
CA SER A 63 -44.96 -8.17 -31.93
C SER A 63 -44.40 -6.95 -32.66
N GLU A 64 -43.58 -7.15 -33.69
CA GLU A 64 -42.73 -6.08 -34.26
C GLU A 64 -43.51 -4.90 -34.85
N GLN A 65 -44.63 -5.15 -35.53
CA GLN A 65 -45.46 -4.12 -36.18
C GLN A 65 -46.91 -4.13 -35.71
N GLY A 66 -47.33 -5.17 -34.97
CA GLY A 66 -48.69 -5.34 -34.48
C GLY A 66 -48.83 -5.08 -32.98
N ALA A 67 -50.06 -5.20 -32.47
CA ALA A 67 -50.37 -5.11 -31.06
C ALA A 67 -50.00 -6.40 -30.29
N LEU A 68 -49.44 -6.27 -29.09
CA LEU A 68 -49.33 -7.35 -28.12
C LEU A 68 -50.45 -7.22 -27.08
N VAL A 69 -51.33 -8.22 -27.01
CA VAL A 69 -52.44 -8.29 -26.04
C VAL A 69 -52.26 -9.49 -25.13
N ALA A 70 -51.99 -9.26 -23.85
CA ALA A 70 -51.84 -10.29 -22.82
C ALA A 70 -53.00 -10.22 -21.81
N THR A 71 -53.74 -11.32 -21.64
CA THR A 71 -54.92 -11.37 -20.77
C THR A 71 -54.88 -12.59 -19.86
N ALA A 72 -55.24 -12.41 -18.59
CA ALA A 72 -55.35 -13.48 -17.60
C ALA A 72 -56.61 -13.31 -16.74
N GLY A 73 -57.32 -14.40 -16.44
CA GLY A 73 -58.50 -14.36 -15.56
C GLY A 73 -58.19 -14.05 -14.10
N ASN A 74 -56.97 -14.35 -13.66
CA ASN A 74 -56.42 -14.04 -12.34
C ASN A 74 -55.22 -13.11 -12.52
N ASN A 75 -53.99 -13.61 -12.65
CA ASN A 75 -52.78 -12.79 -12.58
C ASN A 75 -51.94 -12.82 -13.86
N VAL A 76 -51.23 -11.72 -14.12
CA VAL A 76 -50.11 -11.70 -15.08
C VAL A 76 -48.82 -11.53 -14.30
N ASN A 77 -47.93 -12.52 -14.35
CA ASN A 77 -46.67 -12.55 -13.62
C ASN A 77 -45.49 -12.54 -14.59
N LEU A 78 -44.73 -11.45 -14.63
CA LEU A 78 -43.51 -11.29 -15.41
C LEU A 78 -42.32 -11.26 -14.46
N SER A 79 -41.44 -12.26 -14.56
CA SER A 79 -40.34 -12.48 -13.63
C SER A 79 -39.02 -12.71 -14.36
N THR A 80 -37.94 -12.73 -13.59
CA THR A 80 -36.58 -12.88 -14.11
C THR A 80 -36.15 -14.34 -14.19
N ALA A 81 -35.47 -14.68 -15.28
CA ALA A 81 -34.55 -15.81 -15.34
C ALA A 81 -33.25 -15.45 -14.62
N GLN A 82 -32.57 -16.41 -14.01
CA GLN A 82 -31.29 -16.18 -13.34
C GLN A 82 -30.13 -16.79 -14.10
N THR A 83 -28.99 -16.11 -14.04
CA THR A 83 -27.69 -16.65 -14.40
C THR A 83 -26.81 -16.61 -13.17
N THR A 84 -26.42 -17.77 -12.67
CA THR A 84 -25.44 -17.91 -11.59
C THR A 84 -24.08 -18.25 -12.17
N ARG A 85 -23.05 -17.60 -11.66
CA ARG A 85 -21.66 -17.84 -12.05
C ARG A 85 -20.81 -17.95 -10.80
N ASP A 86 -20.19 -19.11 -10.65
CA ASP A 86 -19.24 -19.38 -9.58
C ASP A 86 -17.85 -19.59 -10.18
N VAL A 87 -16.86 -18.94 -9.58
CA VAL A 87 -15.44 -19.18 -9.86
C VAL A 87 -14.77 -19.44 -8.52
N ASP A 88 -14.01 -20.52 -8.42
CA ASP A 88 -13.05 -20.72 -7.33
C ASP A 88 -11.71 -21.08 -7.98
N GLU A 89 -10.71 -20.25 -7.74
CA GLU A 89 -9.40 -20.36 -8.33
C GLU A 89 -8.35 -20.27 -7.22
N ALA A 90 -7.46 -21.25 -7.17
CA ALA A 90 -6.35 -21.28 -6.24
C ALA A 90 -5.05 -21.56 -6.98
N HIS A 91 -4.03 -20.76 -6.70
CA HIS A 91 -2.68 -20.97 -7.24
C HIS A 91 -1.64 -20.90 -6.14
N GLN A 92 -0.66 -21.80 -6.19
CA GLN A 92 0.56 -21.73 -5.41
C GLN A 92 1.78 -21.77 -6.34
N PHE A 93 2.48 -20.65 -6.41
CA PHE A 93 3.77 -20.54 -7.09
C PHE A 93 4.91 -20.61 -6.07
N LYS A 94 5.92 -21.43 -6.37
CA LYS A 94 7.18 -21.46 -5.63
C LYS A 94 8.32 -21.05 -6.56
N GLY A 95 9.04 -20.00 -6.19
CA GLY A 95 10.20 -19.50 -6.94
C GLY A 95 11.44 -19.37 -6.05
N SER A 96 12.62 -19.40 -6.69
CA SER A 96 13.91 -19.15 -6.06
C SER A 96 14.76 -18.30 -7.00
N SER A 97 15.31 -17.18 -6.52
CA SER A 97 16.21 -16.33 -7.32
C SER A 97 17.69 -16.69 -7.12
N SER A 98 18.02 -17.57 -6.15
CA SER A 98 19.37 -18.09 -5.86
C SER A 98 19.30 -19.32 -4.92
N TRP A 99 20.45 -19.93 -4.60
CA TRP A 99 20.59 -21.10 -3.71
C TRP A 99 20.14 -20.81 -2.25
N PHE A 100 19.99 -19.53 -1.90
CA PHE A 100 19.70 -19.04 -0.54
C PHE A 100 18.36 -18.30 -0.40
N SER A 101 17.51 -18.19 -1.43
CA SER A 101 16.22 -17.49 -1.38
C SER A 101 15.06 -18.38 -1.81
N LYS A 102 14.00 -18.46 -1.00
CA LYS A 102 12.74 -19.15 -1.35
C LYS A 102 11.58 -18.16 -1.27
N LYS A 103 10.71 -18.21 -2.28
CA LYS A 103 9.49 -17.40 -2.36
C LYS A 103 8.31 -18.34 -2.64
N THR A 104 7.24 -18.24 -1.86
CA THR A 104 5.96 -18.90 -2.11
C THR A 104 4.87 -17.83 -2.21
N ILE A 105 4.11 -17.83 -3.30
CA ILE A 105 2.94 -16.97 -3.49
C ILE A 105 1.73 -17.90 -3.54
N THR A 106 0.76 -17.69 -2.67
CA THR A 106 -0.54 -18.38 -2.69
C THR A 106 -1.61 -17.35 -2.99
N THR A 107 -2.42 -17.57 -4.03
CA THR A 107 -3.59 -16.75 -4.34
C THR A 107 -4.84 -17.58 -4.25
N ARG A 108 -5.94 -16.99 -3.79
CA ARG A 108 -7.28 -17.56 -3.90
C ARG A 108 -8.25 -16.48 -4.33
N ASN A 109 -8.90 -16.70 -5.47
CA ASN A 109 -9.96 -15.84 -5.97
C ASN A 109 -11.26 -16.62 -5.95
N THR A 110 -12.31 -16.06 -5.36
CA THR A 110 -13.65 -16.63 -5.47
C THR A 110 -14.62 -15.59 -5.97
N LEU A 111 -15.56 -16.00 -6.81
CA LEU A 111 -16.69 -15.21 -7.30
C LEU A 111 -17.94 -16.08 -7.16
N SER A 112 -19.01 -15.51 -6.62
CA SER A 112 -20.36 -16.06 -6.65
C SER A 112 -21.27 -14.90 -7.08
N GLU A 113 -21.74 -14.95 -8.32
CA GLU A 113 -22.51 -13.89 -8.96
C GLU A 113 -23.86 -14.46 -9.39
N THR A 114 -24.94 -13.74 -9.11
CA THR A 114 -26.28 -14.02 -9.62
C THR A 114 -26.78 -12.77 -10.31
N THR A 115 -27.03 -12.88 -11.61
CA THR A 115 -27.59 -11.82 -12.44
C THR A 115 -28.98 -12.22 -12.91
N THR A 116 -29.86 -11.23 -13.01
CA THR A 116 -31.26 -11.41 -13.39
C THR A 116 -31.50 -10.95 -14.83
N GLN A 117 -32.22 -11.77 -15.60
CA GLN A 117 -32.63 -11.49 -16.97
C GLN A 117 -34.17 -11.41 -17.01
N GLY A 118 -34.70 -10.20 -17.17
CA GLY A 118 -36.13 -9.94 -17.19
C GLY A 118 -36.91 -10.59 -18.33
N THR A 119 -38.20 -10.82 -18.08
CA THR A 119 -39.17 -11.04 -19.16
C THR A 119 -39.40 -9.74 -19.92
N THR A 120 -39.54 -9.78 -21.24
CA THR A 120 -39.84 -8.61 -22.07
C THR A 120 -41.08 -8.86 -22.92
N PHE A 121 -42.11 -8.03 -22.73
CA PHE A 121 -43.27 -7.92 -23.61
C PHE A 121 -43.14 -6.63 -24.42
N SER A 122 -43.11 -6.74 -25.75
CA SER A 122 -42.93 -5.62 -26.68
C SER A 122 -43.90 -5.69 -27.86
N GLY A 123 -44.44 -4.55 -28.26
CA GLY A 123 -45.39 -4.44 -29.36
C GLY A 123 -45.43 -3.04 -29.96
N ASN A 124 -46.12 -2.86 -31.11
CA ASN A 124 -46.48 -1.52 -31.56
C ASN A 124 -47.38 -0.85 -30.51
N THR A 125 -48.38 -1.57 -30.01
CA THR A 125 -49.06 -1.29 -28.74
C THR A 125 -48.95 -2.50 -27.83
N THR A 126 -48.96 -2.27 -26.52
CA THR A 126 -48.89 -3.36 -25.53
C THR A 126 -50.02 -3.20 -24.52
N TYR A 127 -50.96 -4.14 -24.50
CA TYR A 127 -52.10 -4.16 -23.60
C TYR A 127 -52.03 -5.39 -22.70
N VAL A 128 -51.93 -5.18 -21.40
CA VAL A 128 -51.88 -6.24 -20.38
C VAL A 128 -53.05 -6.09 -19.43
N GLN A 129 -53.84 -7.15 -19.27
CA GLN A 129 -55.00 -7.16 -18.39
C GLN A 129 -55.03 -8.40 -17.49
N ALA A 130 -55.27 -8.17 -16.21
CA ALA A 130 -55.43 -9.22 -15.20
C ALA A 130 -56.77 -9.07 -14.47
N GLY A 131 -57.40 -10.20 -14.13
CA GLY A 131 -58.61 -10.21 -13.32
C GLY A 131 -58.36 -9.94 -11.83
N ASN A 132 -57.12 -10.11 -11.36
CA ASN A 132 -56.63 -9.77 -10.03
C ASN A 132 -55.43 -8.83 -10.17
N ASP A 133 -54.21 -9.38 -10.29
CA ASP A 133 -52.96 -8.61 -10.16
C ASP A 133 -52.06 -8.68 -11.40
N ILE A 134 -51.31 -7.61 -11.64
CA ILE A 134 -50.19 -7.60 -12.60
C ILE A 134 -48.89 -7.40 -11.81
N ASN A 135 -47.97 -8.36 -11.93
CA ASN A 135 -46.68 -8.33 -11.26
C ASN A 135 -45.55 -8.28 -12.32
N VAL A 136 -44.81 -7.17 -12.36
CA VAL A 136 -43.66 -6.98 -13.24
C VAL A 136 -42.41 -6.83 -12.37
N LYS A 137 -41.58 -7.89 -12.32
CA LYS A 137 -40.38 -7.92 -11.48
C LYS A 137 -39.11 -8.08 -12.30
N GLY A 138 -38.19 -7.11 -12.20
CA GLY A 138 -37.01 -6.95 -13.05
C GLY A 138 -37.27 -7.16 -14.54
N SER A 139 -38.45 -6.77 -15.02
CA SER A 139 -39.00 -7.16 -16.32
C SER A 139 -39.52 -5.93 -17.09
N ASN A 140 -39.76 -6.10 -18.38
CA ASN A 140 -40.08 -5.03 -19.31
C ASN A 140 -41.45 -5.22 -19.96
N VAL A 141 -42.28 -4.17 -19.95
CA VAL A 141 -43.54 -4.08 -20.72
C VAL A 141 -43.51 -2.79 -21.51
N VAL A 142 -43.14 -2.88 -22.79
CA VAL A 142 -42.81 -1.72 -23.61
C VAL A 142 -43.61 -1.70 -24.91
N SER A 143 -43.76 -0.53 -25.51
CA SER A 143 -44.36 -0.38 -26.83
C SER A 143 -43.83 0.82 -27.61
N THR A 144 -44.23 0.94 -28.87
CA THR A 144 -43.95 2.14 -29.67
C THR A 144 -45.02 3.22 -29.50
N GLU A 145 -46.30 2.87 -29.71
CA GLU A 145 -47.43 3.80 -29.82
C GLU A 145 -48.32 3.84 -28.57
N GLY A 146 -48.14 2.93 -27.60
CA GLY A 146 -48.92 2.98 -26.37
C GLY A 146 -48.90 1.70 -25.53
N THR A 147 -48.69 1.87 -24.23
CA THR A 147 -48.68 0.78 -23.24
C THR A 147 -49.82 0.95 -22.25
N THR A 148 -50.57 -0.11 -21.99
CA THR A 148 -51.69 -0.11 -21.05
C THR A 148 -51.65 -1.34 -20.15
N LEU A 149 -51.72 -1.12 -18.83
CA LEU A 149 -51.77 -2.16 -17.80
C LEU A 149 -53.03 -1.97 -16.96
N ILE A 150 -53.91 -2.97 -16.90
CA ILE A 150 -55.16 -2.91 -16.15
C ILE A 150 -55.32 -4.14 -15.26
N ALA A 151 -55.37 -3.92 -13.94
CA ALA A 151 -55.62 -4.95 -12.94
C ALA A 151 -56.84 -4.58 -12.10
N LYS A 152 -57.71 -5.54 -11.76
CA LYS A 152 -58.86 -5.25 -10.88
C LYS A 152 -58.45 -5.03 -9.43
N HIS A 153 -57.29 -5.54 -9.02
CA HIS A 153 -56.72 -5.33 -7.70
C HIS A 153 -55.43 -4.53 -7.85
N ASP A 154 -54.27 -5.18 -7.98
CA ASP A 154 -53.00 -4.51 -7.81
C ASP A 154 -52.11 -4.53 -9.08
N VAL A 155 -51.31 -3.48 -9.25
CA VAL A 155 -50.23 -3.44 -10.25
C VAL A 155 -48.92 -3.18 -9.52
N ASN A 156 -48.02 -4.16 -9.54
CA ASN A 156 -46.72 -4.12 -8.89
C ASN A 156 -45.60 -4.08 -9.95
N ILE A 157 -44.79 -3.03 -9.94
CA ILE A 157 -43.64 -2.84 -10.84
C ILE A 157 -42.37 -2.71 -9.98
N GLU A 158 -41.70 -3.83 -9.76
CA GLU A 158 -40.60 -3.94 -8.81
C GLU A 158 -39.27 -4.26 -9.49
N ALA A 159 -38.18 -3.78 -8.91
CA ALA A 159 -36.85 -4.26 -9.26
C ALA A 159 -36.66 -5.72 -8.82
N ALA A 160 -35.94 -6.50 -9.62
CA ALA A 160 -35.30 -7.71 -9.15
C ALA A 160 -33.98 -7.34 -8.44
N THR A 161 -33.27 -8.34 -7.92
CA THR A 161 -32.03 -8.13 -7.18
C THR A 161 -30.93 -8.95 -7.82
N ASP A 162 -29.85 -8.27 -8.20
CA ASP A 162 -28.59 -8.90 -8.57
C ASP A 162 -27.69 -8.98 -7.32
N SER A 163 -26.90 -10.04 -7.22
CA SER A 163 -26.00 -10.24 -6.08
C SER A 163 -24.62 -10.69 -6.51
N THR A 164 -23.59 -10.09 -5.95
CA THR A 164 -22.19 -10.48 -6.19
C THR A 164 -21.47 -10.66 -4.86
N THR A 165 -20.78 -11.78 -4.70
CA THR A 165 -19.81 -12.00 -3.62
C THR A 165 -18.47 -12.36 -4.23
N GLU A 166 -17.44 -11.58 -3.94
CA GLU A 166 -16.09 -11.78 -4.43
C GLU A 166 -15.08 -11.80 -3.29
N ARG A 167 -14.01 -12.57 -3.47
CA ARG A 167 -12.87 -12.58 -2.56
C ARG A 167 -11.58 -12.65 -3.33
N HIS A 168 -10.62 -11.81 -2.95
CA HIS A 168 -9.26 -11.81 -3.45
C HIS A 168 -8.27 -11.96 -2.31
N LEU A 169 -7.71 -13.17 -2.17
CA LEU A 169 -6.63 -13.46 -1.25
C LEU A 169 -5.31 -13.54 -2.01
N ARG A 170 -4.29 -12.82 -1.52
CA ARG A 170 -2.90 -12.96 -1.93
C ARG A 170 -2.00 -13.05 -0.72
N GLU A 171 -1.32 -14.18 -0.56
CA GLU A 171 -0.32 -14.42 0.48
C GLU A 171 1.06 -14.66 -0.14
N GLU A 172 2.06 -13.88 0.27
CA GLU A 172 3.46 -14.02 -0.15
C GLU A 172 4.32 -14.36 1.07
N LYS A 173 5.05 -15.48 1.00
CA LYS A 173 5.99 -15.97 2.01
C LYS A 173 7.40 -16.00 1.41
N LYS A 174 8.37 -15.38 2.08
CA LYS A 174 9.80 -15.43 1.73
C LYS A 174 10.60 -16.04 2.87
N SER A 175 11.68 -16.74 2.52
CA SER A 175 12.68 -17.20 3.49
C SER A 175 14.08 -17.19 2.90
N GLY A 176 15.08 -17.03 3.76
CA GLY A 176 16.48 -16.91 3.38
C GLY A 176 16.87 -15.46 3.14
N LEU A 177 17.75 -15.20 2.16
CA LEU A 177 18.18 -13.85 1.81
C LEU A 177 17.17 -13.16 0.89
N PHE A 178 16.59 -12.04 1.33
CA PHE A 178 15.71 -11.19 0.52
C PHE A 178 16.03 -9.71 0.73
N SER A 179 15.75 -8.88 -0.28
CA SER A 179 15.92 -7.43 -0.16
C SER A 179 14.93 -6.84 0.85
N SER A 180 15.41 -5.92 1.69
CA SER A 180 14.59 -5.17 2.65
C SER A 180 14.16 -3.79 2.11
N GLY A 181 14.36 -3.53 0.81
CA GLY A 181 14.22 -2.20 0.19
C GLY A 181 15.52 -1.39 0.23
N GLY A 182 15.81 -0.63 -0.84
CA GLY A 182 17.09 0.08 -0.99
C GLY A 182 18.30 -0.88 -1.09
N ILE A 183 19.41 -0.52 -0.42
CA ILE A 183 20.66 -1.32 -0.36
C ILE A 183 20.60 -2.41 0.72
N GLY A 184 19.56 -2.40 1.56
CA GLY A 184 19.45 -3.34 2.69
C GLY A 184 19.00 -4.74 2.28
N PHE A 185 19.47 -5.73 3.04
CA PHE A 185 19.04 -7.13 2.91
C PHE A 185 18.65 -7.72 4.26
N THR A 186 17.68 -8.62 4.24
CA THR A 186 17.26 -9.42 5.38
C THR A 186 17.52 -10.89 5.11
N ILE A 187 18.12 -11.57 6.08
CA ILE A 187 18.22 -13.02 6.14
C ILE A 187 17.22 -13.50 7.19
N GLY A 188 16.15 -14.14 6.77
CA GLY A 188 15.10 -14.55 7.71
C GLY A 188 13.86 -15.12 7.05
N THR A 189 12.70 -14.85 7.62
CA THR A 189 11.38 -15.19 7.07
C THR A 189 10.49 -13.96 7.02
N GLN A 190 9.66 -13.84 5.99
CA GLN A 190 8.67 -12.78 5.81
C GLN A 190 7.37 -13.39 5.29
N GLN A 191 6.23 -12.93 5.80
CA GLN A 191 4.89 -13.23 5.30
C GLN A 191 4.14 -11.91 5.13
N GLN A 192 3.48 -11.75 3.98
CA GLN A 192 2.55 -10.66 3.70
C GLN A 192 1.26 -11.26 3.14
N SER A 193 0.10 -10.93 3.72
CA SER A 193 -1.21 -11.39 3.27
C SER A 193 -2.13 -10.20 3.04
N GLN A 194 -2.87 -10.21 1.94
CA GLN A 194 -3.95 -9.27 1.63
C GLN A 194 -5.19 -10.10 1.31
N ASP A 195 -6.29 -9.85 2.00
CA ASP A 195 -7.57 -10.54 1.86
C ASP A 195 -8.67 -9.49 1.73
N ASN A 196 -9.21 -9.34 0.52
CA ASN A 196 -10.31 -8.44 0.22
C ASN A 196 -11.56 -9.29 -0.03
N GLN A 197 -12.67 -8.94 0.62
CA GLN A 197 -13.96 -9.61 0.46
C GLN A 197 -15.02 -8.54 0.23
N ASP A 198 -15.79 -8.69 -0.83
CA ASP A 198 -16.86 -7.75 -1.17
C ASP A 198 -18.15 -8.55 -1.42
N ALA A 199 -19.25 -8.10 -0.82
CA ALA A 199 -20.59 -8.61 -1.08
C ALA A 199 -21.50 -7.42 -1.41
N ARG A 200 -22.24 -7.49 -2.52
CA ARG A 200 -23.07 -6.41 -3.03
C ARG A 200 -24.42 -6.93 -3.50
N THR A 201 -25.47 -6.16 -3.24
CA THR A 201 -26.81 -6.37 -3.83
C THR A 201 -27.28 -5.10 -4.52
N THR A 202 -27.65 -5.20 -5.80
CA THR A 202 -28.09 -4.06 -6.61
C THR A 202 -29.48 -4.29 -7.18
N ALA A 203 -30.20 -3.20 -7.43
CA ALA A 203 -31.56 -3.25 -7.96
C ALA A 203 -31.54 -3.40 -9.50
N ALA A 204 -32.13 -4.48 -9.99
CA ALA A 204 -32.36 -4.71 -11.42
C ALA A 204 -33.77 -4.22 -11.79
N ALA A 205 -33.87 -2.96 -12.20
CA ALA A 205 -35.13 -2.26 -12.42
C ALA A 205 -36.08 -2.95 -13.43
N SER A 206 -37.39 -2.90 -13.16
CA SER A 206 -38.41 -3.13 -14.19
C SER A 206 -38.59 -1.88 -15.05
N THR A 207 -39.03 -2.05 -16.30
CA THR A 207 -39.36 -0.93 -17.20
C THR A 207 -40.72 -1.11 -17.86
N VAL A 208 -41.65 -0.20 -17.56
CA VAL A 208 -42.89 -0.05 -18.30
C VAL A 208 -42.81 1.21 -19.13
N GLY A 209 -43.09 1.15 -20.44
CA GLY A 209 -42.95 2.37 -21.23
C GLY A 209 -43.52 2.34 -22.63
N SER A 210 -43.56 3.52 -23.24
CA SER A 210 -43.88 3.72 -24.65
C SER A 210 -42.90 4.72 -25.25
N THR A 211 -42.41 4.50 -26.47
CA THR A 211 -41.42 5.41 -27.07
C THR A 211 -42.04 6.67 -27.67
N ASN A 212 -43.17 6.53 -28.36
CA ASN A 212 -43.87 7.60 -29.10
C ASN A 212 -45.27 7.91 -28.56
N GLY A 213 -45.82 7.04 -27.71
CA GLY A 213 -47.18 7.19 -27.20
C GLY A 213 -47.27 7.20 -25.70
N ASN A 214 -48.49 6.98 -25.22
CA ASN A 214 -48.83 7.14 -23.80
C ASN A 214 -48.60 5.84 -23.02
N VAL A 215 -48.43 5.98 -21.70
CA VAL A 215 -48.50 4.89 -20.75
C VAL A 215 -49.70 5.10 -19.83
N ALA A 216 -50.61 4.14 -19.78
CA ALA A 216 -51.77 4.16 -18.90
C ALA A 216 -51.77 2.94 -17.96
N ILE A 217 -51.83 3.19 -16.66
CA ILE A 217 -51.84 2.15 -15.63
C ILE A 217 -53.05 2.35 -14.73
N GLY A 218 -53.87 1.31 -14.62
CA GLY A 218 -55.05 1.28 -13.75
C GLY A 218 -55.00 0.07 -12.82
N ALA A 219 -54.98 0.31 -11.52
CA ALA A 219 -55.12 -0.70 -10.47
C ALA A 219 -56.42 -0.43 -9.69
N GLY A 220 -57.28 -1.42 -9.50
CA GLY A 220 -58.52 -1.22 -8.76
C GLY A 220 -58.33 -0.99 -7.25
N ASN A 221 -57.17 -1.36 -6.71
CA ASN A 221 -56.80 -1.19 -5.30
C ASN A 221 -55.44 -0.47 -5.17
N HIS A 222 -54.32 -1.13 -5.42
CA HIS A 222 -52.99 -0.59 -5.14
C HIS A 222 -52.06 -0.59 -6.36
N TYR A 223 -51.42 0.54 -6.62
CA TYR A 223 -50.28 0.64 -7.51
C TYR A 223 -49.00 0.76 -6.69
N GLN A 224 -48.05 -0.15 -6.91
CA GLN A 224 -46.74 -0.11 -6.26
C GLN A 224 -45.61 -0.14 -7.30
N GLN A 225 -44.67 0.78 -7.15
CA GLN A 225 -43.44 0.85 -7.94
C GLN A 225 -42.23 0.89 -6.99
N VAL A 226 -41.25 0.00 -7.18
CA VAL A 226 -40.05 -0.08 -6.32
C VAL A 226 -38.80 -0.19 -7.18
N GLY A 227 -37.88 0.78 -7.05
CA GLY A 227 -36.62 0.85 -7.82
C GLY A 227 -36.77 0.62 -9.34
N SER A 228 -37.89 1.08 -9.92
CA SER A 228 -38.29 0.73 -11.29
C SER A 228 -38.65 1.96 -12.12
N ASN A 229 -38.84 1.76 -13.42
CA ASN A 229 -39.05 2.83 -14.39
C ASN A 229 -40.42 2.74 -15.06
N VAL A 230 -41.13 3.88 -15.13
CA VAL A 230 -42.28 4.12 -16.00
C VAL A 230 -41.96 5.30 -16.91
N VAL A 231 -41.90 5.09 -18.23
CA VAL A 231 -41.33 6.10 -19.15
C VAL A 231 -42.14 6.25 -20.44
N ALA A 232 -42.46 7.50 -20.80
CA ALA A 232 -43.12 7.88 -22.04
C ALA A 232 -42.45 9.14 -22.65
N PRO A 233 -41.27 9.02 -23.31
CA PRO A 233 -40.46 10.19 -23.67
C PRO A 233 -41.13 11.20 -24.61
N GLN A 234 -42.16 10.79 -25.36
CA GLN A 234 -42.91 11.64 -26.28
C GLN A 234 -44.42 11.69 -25.97
N GLY A 235 -44.86 11.00 -24.92
CA GLY A 235 -46.28 10.88 -24.57
C GLY A 235 -46.55 11.23 -23.13
N ASP A 236 -47.78 10.95 -22.71
CA ASP A 236 -48.28 11.17 -21.36
C ASP A 236 -48.19 9.88 -20.52
N ILE A 237 -48.06 10.05 -19.21
CA ILE A 237 -48.20 8.96 -18.25
C ILE A 237 -49.43 9.21 -17.38
N THR A 238 -50.31 8.22 -17.28
CA THR A 238 -51.45 8.24 -16.35
C THR A 238 -51.41 7.02 -15.44
N ILE A 239 -51.47 7.23 -14.13
CA ILE A 239 -51.53 6.18 -13.10
C ILE A 239 -52.77 6.43 -12.23
N GLN A 240 -53.62 5.42 -12.09
CA GLN A 240 -54.85 5.49 -11.29
C GLN A 240 -54.97 4.28 -10.37
N ALA A 241 -55.16 4.52 -9.08
CA ALA A 241 -55.42 3.50 -8.08
C ALA A 241 -56.19 4.06 -6.90
N LYS A 242 -56.60 3.22 -5.93
CA LYS A 242 -57.03 3.73 -4.62
C LYS A 242 -55.81 4.17 -3.82
N LYS A 243 -54.72 3.40 -3.86
CA LYS A 243 -53.45 3.74 -3.21
C LYS A 243 -52.30 3.69 -4.22
N VAL A 244 -51.35 4.61 -4.11
CA VAL A 244 -50.18 4.71 -4.98
C VAL A 244 -48.92 4.82 -4.13
N ASP A 245 -47.99 3.88 -4.28
CA ASP A 245 -46.66 3.92 -3.66
C ASP A 245 -45.56 3.86 -4.74
N ILE A 246 -44.71 4.89 -4.81
CA ILE A 246 -43.55 4.99 -5.71
C ILE A 246 -42.30 5.13 -4.86
N LEU A 247 -41.57 4.04 -4.69
CA LEU A 247 -40.54 3.89 -3.66
C LEU A 247 -39.18 3.54 -4.27
N GLU A 248 -38.13 3.79 -3.51
CA GLU A 248 -36.79 3.29 -3.78
C GLU A 248 -36.66 1.79 -3.52
N ALA A 249 -35.77 1.12 -4.25
CA ALA A 249 -35.15 -0.12 -3.79
C ALA A 249 -33.92 0.20 -2.91
N GLN A 250 -33.55 -0.69 -2.00
CA GLN A 250 -32.30 -0.56 -1.23
C GLN A 250 -31.22 -1.46 -1.82
N GLU A 251 -30.08 -0.85 -2.11
CA GLU A 251 -28.85 -1.54 -2.49
C GLU A 251 -27.93 -1.64 -1.28
N THR A 252 -27.21 -2.74 -1.15
CA THR A 252 -26.32 -2.97 0.00
C THR A 252 -24.92 -3.34 -0.47
N THR A 253 -23.92 -2.91 0.31
CA THR A 253 -22.53 -3.28 0.12
C THR A 253 -21.91 -3.60 1.48
N HIS A 254 -21.24 -4.75 1.56
CA HIS A 254 -20.37 -5.14 2.65
C HIS A 254 -18.97 -5.37 2.09
N SER A 255 -17.98 -4.65 2.59
CA SER A 255 -16.58 -4.79 2.18
C SER A 255 -15.71 -5.05 3.40
N THR A 256 -14.85 -6.06 3.33
CA THR A 256 -13.82 -6.34 4.33
C THR A 256 -12.46 -6.37 3.66
N GLN A 257 -11.56 -5.51 4.11
CA GLN A 257 -10.17 -5.48 3.68
C GLN A 257 -9.26 -5.81 4.87
N GLU A 258 -8.48 -6.88 4.74
CA GLU A 258 -7.53 -7.31 5.75
C GLU A 258 -6.11 -7.41 5.18
N THR A 259 -5.16 -6.77 5.85
CA THR A 259 -3.73 -6.87 5.54
C THR A 259 -2.98 -7.38 6.76
N GLN A 260 -2.15 -8.41 6.57
CA GLN A 260 -1.28 -8.96 7.60
C GLN A 260 0.18 -8.97 7.14
N PHE A 261 1.11 -8.68 8.05
CA PHE A 261 2.54 -8.78 7.83
C PHE A 261 3.22 -9.45 9.03
N LYS A 262 4.18 -10.32 8.76
CA LYS A 262 5.06 -10.93 9.78
C LYS A 262 6.47 -11.02 9.21
N GLN A 263 7.47 -10.67 9.99
CA GLN A 263 8.87 -10.82 9.62
C GLN A 263 9.70 -11.23 10.83
N SER A 264 10.74 -12.03 10.61
CA SER A 264 11.78 -12.31 11.60
C SER A 264 13.09 -12.60 10.90
N GLY A 265 14.19 -12.02 11.38
CA GLY A 265 15.50 -12.28 10.78
C GLY A 265 16.57 -11.26 11.14
N LEU A 266 17.77 -11.51 10.60
CA LEU A 266 18.90 -10.59 10.61
C LEU A 266 18.74 -9.60 9.45
N THR A 267 18.54 -8.32 9.75
CA THR A 267 18.42 -7.25 8.76
C THR A 267 19.66 -6.37 8.79
N VAL A 268 20.30 -6.19 7.64
CA VAL A 268 21.40 -5.25 7.43
C VAL A 268 20.83 -4.11 6.59
N ALA A 269 20.66 -2.94 7.18
CA ALA A 269 20.09 -1.78 6.50
C ALA A 269 20.91 -0.52 6.82
N VAL A 270 21.07 0.35 5.82
CA VAL A 270 21.42 1.74 6.07
C VAL A 270 20.16 2.41 6.60
N THR A 271 20.13 2.72 7.89
CA THR A 271 18.95 3.28 8.55
C THR A 271 18.76 4.72 8.09
N ALA A 272 17.93 4.90 7.08
CA ALA A 272 17.06 6.06 6.99
C ALA A 272 15.63 5.55 7.26
N PRO A 273 14.89 6.10 8.23
CA PRO A 273 13.50 5.71 8.42
C PRO A 273 12.69 6.25 7.24
N VAL A 274 12.54 5.45 6.18
CA VAL A 274 11.77 5.87 4.98
C VAL A 274 10.68 4.90 4.56
N ILE A 275 10.46 3.81 5.31
CA ILE A 275 9.51 2.77 4.86
C ILE A 275 8.04 3.23 4.89
N ALA A 276 7.71 4.41 5.42
CA ALA A 276 6.34 4.95 5.33
C ALA A 276 6.21 6.35 4.68
N ALA A 277 7.30 6.97 4.21
CA ALA A 277 7.26 8.35 3.67
C ALA A 277 7.25 8.44 2.13
N ILE A 278 7.72 7.43 1.40
CA ILE A 278 7.93 7.56 -0.06
C ILE A 278 6.63 7.44 -0.88
N GLN A 279 5.68 6.60 -0.48
CA GLN A 279 4.42 6.44 -1.23
C GLN A 279 3.47 7.66 -1.08
N THR A 280 3.61 8.44 -0.01
CA THR A 280 2.74 9.58 0.31
C THR A 280 3.10 10.82 -0.52
N ALA A 281 4.39 11.10 -0.73
CA ALA A 281 4.85 12.31 -1.43
C ALA A 281 4.57 12.28 -2.95
N GLN A 282 4.73 11.11 -3.60
CA GLN A 282 4.46 10.98 -5.05
C GLN A 282 2.96 11.01 -5.38
N GLN A 283 2.10 10.51 -4.50
CA GLN A 283 0.64 10.57 -4.69
C GLN A 283 0.07 11.97 -4.40
N MET A 284 0.61 12.69 -3.41
CA MET A 284 0.20 14.07 -3.11
C MET A 284 0.64 15.08 -4.17
N GLY A 285 1.82 14.91 -4.79
CA GLY A 285 2.26 15.76 -5.90
C GLY A 285 1.36 15.67 -7.14
N ARG A 286 0.74 14.50 -7.36
CA ARG A 286 -0.25 14.31 -8.45
C ARG A 286 -1.63 14.85 -8.07
N ALA A 287 -2.07 14.71 -6.82
CA ALA A 287 -3.33 15.27 -6.32
C ALA A 287 -3.33 16.83 -6.31
N ALA A 288 -2.20 17.46 -6.00
CA ALA A 288 -2.05 18.92 -6.05
C ALA A 288 -2.05 19.49 -7.48
N GLY A 289 -1.63 18.70 -8.47
CA GLY A 289 -1.66 19.08 -9.89
C GLY A 289 -3.06 18.97 -10.53
N GLN A 290 -3.99 18.24 -9.90
CA GLN A 290 -5.32 17.94 -10.44
C GLN A 290 -6.47 18.71 -9.78
N THR A 291 -6.20 19.53 -8.76
CA THR A 291 -7.22 20.34 -8.07
C THR A 291 -7.19 21.81 -8.50
N SER A 292 -8.35 22.40 -8.73
CA SER A 292 -8.52 23.80 -9.16
C SER A 292 -8.82 24.78 -8.02
N ASP A 293 -9.10 24.29 -6.81
CA ASP A 293 -9.45 25.14 -5.66
C ASP A 293 -8.21 25.77 -4.98
N GLY A 294 -8.19 27.10 -4.91
CA GLY A 294 -7.07 27.89 -4.38
C GLY A 294 -6.81 27.69 -2.89
N ARG A 295 -7.84 27.35 -2.10
CA ARG A 295 -7.69 27.08 -0.66
C ARG A 295 -7.19 25.66 -0.40
N MET A 296 -7.52 24.71 -1.28
CA MET A 296 -6.99 23.35 -1.20
C MET A 296 -5.52 23.26 -1.65
N LYS A 297 -5.10 24.07 -2.65
CA LYS A 297 -3.68 24.29 -2.97
C LYS A 297 -2.91 24.92 -1.81
N VAL A 298 -3.54 25.86 -1.10
CA VAL A 298 -2.97 26.47 0.11
C VAL A 298 -2.93 25.48 1.26
N LEU A 299 -3.92 24.60 1.47
CA LEU A 299 -3.85 23.57 2.51
C LEU A 299 -2.80 22.48 2.19
N ALA A 300 -2.66 22.09 0.92
CA ALA A 300 -1.58 21.23 0.43
C ALA A 300 -0.19 21.91 0.51
N GLY A 301 -0.14 23.24 0.35
CA GLY A 301 1.07 24.07 0.53
C GLY A 301 1.36 24.49 1.99
N ALA A 302 0.36 24.49 2.87
CA ALA A 302 0.46 24.89 4.26
C ALA A 302 0.74 23.71 5.19
N THR A 303 0.30 22.50 4.84
CA THR A 303 0.72 21.26 5.51
C THR A 303 2.20 20.96 5.27
N THR A 304 2.77 21.38 4.14
CA THR A 304 4.23 21.43 3.93
C THR A 304 4.93 22.52 4.76
N ALA A 305 4.23 23.60 5.11
CA ALA A 305 4.80 24.67 5.94
C ALA A 305 4.72 24.37 7.46
N LEU A 306 3.71 23.64 7.92
CA LEU A 306 3.54 23.29 9.33
C LEU A 306 4.51 22.18 9.78
N ALA A 307 4.90 21.28 8.88
CA ALA A 307 6.01 20.34 9.10
C ALA A 307 7.39 21.04 9.10
N GLY A 308 7.50 22.24 8.51
CA GLY A 308 8.76 22.99 8.39
C GLY A 308 9.02 23.98 9.52
N LYS A 309 7.98 24.61 10.12
CA LYS A 309 8.19 25.75 11.03
C LYS A 309 8.71 25.36 12.42
N ASN A 310 8.26 24.25 13.01
CA ASN A 310 8.78 23.79 14.31
C ASN A 310 10.11 23.01 14.19
N ALA A 311 10.46 22.56 12.99
CA ALA A 311 11.77 21.96 12.71
C ALA A 311 12.86 23.04 12.51
N ALA A 312 12.49 24.22 12.01
CA ALA A 312 13.41 25.34 11.80
C ALA A 312 13.89 25.98 13.13
N ASP A 313 12.99 26.15 14.11
CA ASP A 313 13.34 26.77 15.40
C ASP A 313 14.19 25.84 16.30
N ALA A 314 14.03 24.51 16.17
CA ALA A 314 14.84 23.50 16.87
C ALA A 314 16.26 23.35 16.29
N VAL A 315 16.45 23.65 14.99
CA VAL A 315 17.77 23.69 14.33
C VAL A 315 18.48 25.02 14.61
N ALA A 316 17.73 26.12 14.78
CA ALA A 316 18.30 27.42 15.13
C ALA A 316 18.86 27.49 16.56
N SER A 317 18.42 26.60 17.45
CA SER A 317 18.77 26.62 18.88
C SER A 317 19.99 25.77 19.27
N ASP A 318 20.45 24.83 18.44
CA ASP A 318 21.74 24.13 18.62
C ASP A 318 22.29 23.49 17.31
N PRO A 319 23.31 24.10 16.66
CA PRO A 319 23.94 23.57 15.46
C PRO A 319 24.77 22.28 15.65
N LYS A 320 24.93 21.77 16.88
CA LYS A 320 25.80 20.61 17.19
C LYS A 320 25.08 19.27 17.28
N SER A 321 23.75 19.24 17.17
CA SER A 321 22.94 18.02 17.38
C SER A 321 22.39 17.39 16.09
N GLY A 322 22.78 17.90 14.91
CA GLY A 322 22.28 17.43 13.61
C GLY A 322 23.26 16.52 12.83
N GLY A 323 22.88 15.25 12.67
CA GLY A 323 23.18 14.49 11.45
C GLY A 323 24.30 13.45 11.55
N GLY A 324 23.91 12.17 11.44
CA GLY A 324 24.84 11.10 11.08
C GLY A 324 24.19 9.93 10.37
N VAL A 325 24.90 9.36 9.38
CA VAL A 325 24.48 8.13 8.68
C VAL A 325 24.65 6.97 9.66
N SER A 326 23.60 6.19 9.90
CA SER A 326 23.68 5.00 10.74
C SER A 326 23.56 3.72 9.92
N ILE A 327 24.58 2.85 9.99
CA ILE A 327 24.47 1.46 9.52
C ILE A 327 23.98 0.64 10.70
N SER A 328 22.83 -0.02 10.57
CA SER A 328 22.30 -0.89 11.62
C SER A 328 22.21 -2.35 11.15
N ILE A 329 22.76 -3.25 11.97
CA ILE A 329 22.61 -4.69 11.85
C ILE A 329 21.67 -5.11 12.97
N THR A 330 20.43 -5.48 12.64
CA THR A 330 19.38 -5.74 13.64
C THR A 330 18.84 -7.16 13.47
N VAL A 331 18.90 -7.95 14.54
CA VAL A 331 18.17 -9.22 14.63
C VAL A 331 16.85 -8.94 15.33
N GLY A 332 15.74 -9.19 14.65
CA GLY A 332 14.43 -8.86 15.22
C GLY A 332 13.27 -9.48 14.48
N GLY A 333 12.09 -9.29 15.06
CA GLY A 333 10.82 -9.69 14.48
C GLY A 333 9.82 -8.54 14.49
N SER A 334 8.89 -8.56 13.54
CA SER A 334 7.77 -7.65 13.46
C SER A 334 6.51 -8.37 13.02
N LYS A 335 5.37 -7.90 13.51
CA LYS A 335 4.03 -8.35 13.12
C LYS A 335 3.13 -7.13 13.03
N SER A 336 2.39 -6.99 11.95
CA SER A 336 1.31 -6.00 11.86
C SER A 336 0.06 -6.61 11.21
N GLN A 337 -1.09 -6.05 11.57
CA GLN A 337 -2.39 -6.42 11.04
C GLN A 337 -3.27 -5.19 10.99
N SER A 338 -4.00 -5.03 9.89
CA SER A 338 -5.06 -4.02 9.75
C SER A 338 -6.28 -4.67 9.12
N LYS A 339 -7.46 -4.40 9.70
CA LYS A 339 -8.75 -4.81 9.17
C LYS A 339 -9.67 -3.60 9.08
N THR A 340 -10.27 -3.39 7.92
CA THR A 340 -11.32 -2.41 7.68
C THR A 340 -12.56 -3.17 7.23
N THR A 341 -13.70 -2.87 7.83
CA THR A 341 -15.02 -3.36 7.42
C THR A 341 -15.89 -2.14 7.12
N GLN A 342 -16.59 -2.17 6.00
CA GLN A 342 -17.49 -1.12 5.58
C GLN A 342 -18.83 -1.71 5.18
N ASP A 343 -19.89 -1.19 5.78
CA ASP A 343 -21.27 -1.47 5.45
C ASP A 343 -21.90 -0.21 4.84
N ALA A 344 -22.67 -0.38 3.76
CA ALA A 344 -23.40 0.70 3.13
C ALA A 344 -24.77 0.23 2.64
N SER A 345 -25.76 1.10 2.80
CA SER A 345 -27.11 0.96 2.25
C SER A 345 -27.45 2.24 1.49
N THR A 346 -27.78 2.11 0.21
CA THR A 346 -28.10 3.24 -0.67
C THR A 346 -29.45 3.03 -1.35
N ALA A 347 -30.24 4.09 -1.44
CA ALA A 347 -31.52 4.12 -2.11
C ALA A 347 -31.33 4.22 -3.64
N ALA A 348 -31.88 3.25 -4.36
CA ALA A 348 -32.05 3.26 -5.81
C ALA A 348 -33.50 3.64 -6.14
N GLY A 349 -33.72 4.92 -6.47
CA GLY A 349 -35.05 5.50 -6.67
C GLY A 349 -35.84 4.92 -7.84
N SER A 350 -37.17 4.98 -7.73
CA SER A 350 -38.07 4.77 -8.86
C SER A 350 -38.14 6.01 -9.75
N LYS A 351 -38.51 5.82 -11.02
CA LYS A 351 -38.68 6.90 -11.99
C LYS A 351 -40.01 6.84 -12.71
N VAL A 352 -40.70 7.97 -12.80
CA VAL A 352 -41.86 8.19 -13.66
C VAL A 352 -41.56 9.39 -14.56
N ALA A 353 -41.36 9.19 -15.86
CA ALA A 353 -40.87 10.24 -16.75
C ALA A 353 -41.63 10.30 -18.08
N ALA A 354 -42.34 11.41 -18.30
CA ALA A 354 -43.08 11.71 -19.53
C ALA A 354 -42.46 12.91 -20.28
N GLY A 355 -42.48 12.88 -21.61
CA GLY A 355 -42.23 14.06 -22.43
C GLY A 355 -43.43 15.02 -22.44
N GLY A 356 -44.64 14.46 -22.34
CA GLY A 356 -45.87 15.19 -22.10
C GLY A 356 -46.18 15.30 -20.60
N ASN A 357 -47.43 15.03 -20.26
CA ASN A 357 -47.98 15.21 -18.93
C ASN A 357 -47.80 13.95 -18.06
N VAL A 358 -47.67 14.14 -16.74
CA VAL A 358 -47.78 13.06 -15.75
C VAL A 358 -49.00 13.31 -14.88
N ASN A 359 -49.93 12.36 -14.84
CA ASN A 359 -51.12 12.40 -14.01
C ASN A 359 -51.21 11.17 -13.11
N ILE A 360 -51.13 11.35 -11.79
CA ILE A 360 -51.15 10.26 -10.81
C ILE A 360 -52.28 10.52 -9.81
N GLN A 361 -53.21 9.57 -9.70
CA GLN A 361 -54.42 9.72 -8.90
C GLN A 361 -54.61 8.52 -7.96
N ALA A 362 -54.56 8.78 -6.66
CA ALA A 362 -54.96 7.88 -5.58
C ALA A 362 -56.38 8.27 -5.11
N THR A 363 -57.42 7.60 -5.62
CA THR A 363 -58.82 8.00 -5.39
C THR A 363 -59.77 6.81 -5.21
N GLY A 364 -60.90 7.05 -4.54
CA GLY A 364 -62.00 6.07 -4.44
C GLY A 364 -62.02 5.21 -3.17
N ALA A 365 -61.10 5.44 -2.22
CA ALA A 365 -61.14 4.89 -0.87
C ALA A 365 -61.27 5.97 0.23
N GLY A 366 -61.60 7.21 -0.14
CA GLY A 366 -61.65 8.33 0.81
C GLY A 366 -60.26 8.61 1.39
N GLN A 367 -60.17 8.79 2.70
CA GLN A 367 -58.90 9.13 3.38
C GLN A 367 -57.83 8.03 3.30
N ASP A 368 -58.20 6.79 3.01
CA ASP A 368 -57.23 5.70 2.79
C ASP A 368 -56.56 5.81 1.39
N SER A 369 -57.03 6.72 0.53
CA SER A 369 -56.47 6.92 -0.81
C SER A 369 -55.22 7.79 -0.74
N THR A 370 -54.09 7.15 -0.43
CA THR A 370 -52.81 7.82 -0.21
C THR A 370 -51.89 7.72 -1.42
N LEU A 371 -51.09 8.77 -1.65
CA LEU A 371 -50.02 8.80 -2.65
C LEU A 371 -48.68 9.03 -1.94
N THR A 372 -47.79 8.05 -2.00
CA THR A 372 -46.44 8.13 -1.43
C THR A 372 -45.38 8.09 -2.52
N VAL A 373 -44.45 9.04 -2.48
CA VAL A 373 -43.23 9.04 -3.29
C VAL A 373 -42.04 9.12 -2.36
N GLN A 374 -41.14 8.14 -2.43
CA GLN A 374 -39.98 8.05 -1.56
C GLN A 374 -38.68 7.86 -2.34
N GLY A 375 -37.71 8.76 -2.12
CA GLY A 375 -36.40 8.78 -2.78
C GLY A 375 -36.45 8.58 -4.30
N SER A 376 -37.50 9.10 -4.96
CA SER A 376 -37.87 8.76 -6.33
C SER A 376 -38.15 10.01 -7.16
N ASP A 377 -38.12 9.84 -8.48
CA ASP A 377 -38.24 10.91 -9.47
C ASP A 377 -39.56 10.84 -10.24
N ILE A 378 -40.28 11.96 -10.30
CA ILE A 378 -41.43 12.18 -11.18
C ILE A 378 -41.11 13.37 -12.08
N LYS A 379 -41.19 13.20 -13.39
CA LYS A 379 -40.87 14.24 -14.37
C LYS A 379 -41.88 14.27 -15.52
N GLY A 380 -42.52 15.41 -15.72
CA GLY A 380 -43.31 15.72 -16.91
C GLY A 380 -42.65 16.84 -17.72
N GLY A 381 -42.51 16.67 -19.04
CA GLY A 381 -42.13 17.77 -19.92
C GLY A 381 -43.25 18.78 -20.12
N GLY A 382 -44.51 18.38 -19.88
CA GLY A 382 -45.68 19.24 -19.75
C GLY A 382 -46.09 19.43 -18.29
N ASP A 383 -47.37 19.19 -18.01
CA ASP A 383 -47.97 19.33 -16.68
C ASP A 383 -47.68 18.11 -15.79
N VAL A 384 -47.57 18.32 -14.49
CA VAL A 384 -47.54 17.24 -13.49
C VAL A 384 -48.65 17.45 -12.48
N SER A 385 -49.55 16.46 -12.40
CA SER A 385 -50.67 16.41 -11.45
C SER A 385 -50.54 15.21 -10.53
N LEU A 386 -50.46 15.47 -9.23
CA LEU A 386 -50.48 14.45 -8.18
C LEU A 386 -51.71 14.67 -7.30
N LYS A 387 -52.58 13.67 -7.23
CA LYS A 387 -53.84 13.74 -6.49
C LYS A 387 -54.01 12.56 -5.54
N ALA A 388 -54.42 12.85 -4.31
CA ALA A 388 -54.81 11.87 -3.30
C ALA A 388 -56.12 12.33 -2.61
N ASP A 389 -57.13 11.46 -2.50
CA ASP A 389 -58.31 11.77 -1.66
C ASP A 389 -57.94 11.79 -0.16
N GLY A 390 -56.84 11.15 0.22
CA GLY A 390 -56.22 11.19 1.54
C GLY A 390 -54.89 11.96 1.55
N ASP A 391 -53.88 11.36 2.17
CA ASP A 391 -52.56 11.99 2.34
C ASP A 391 -51.68 11.92 1.08
N LEU A 392 -50.89 12.99 0.87
CA LEU A 392 -49.83 13.08 -0.13
C LEU A 392 -48.47 13.13 0.58
N ASN A 393 -47.67 12.08 0.45
CA ASN A 393 -46.37 11.94 1.13
C ASN A 393 -45.22 12.01 0.13
N LEU A 394 -44.39 13.06 0.21
CA LEU A 394 -43.19 13.23 -0.61
C LEU A 394 -41.97 13.23 0.32
N LEU A 395 -41.24 12.10 0.31
CA LEU A 395 -40.27 11.75 1.34
C LEU A 395 -38.90 11.42 0.72
N ALA A 396 -37.81 11.82 1.34
CA ALA A 396 -36.49 11.33 0.95
C ALA A 396 -36.26 9.91 1.49
N ALA A 397 -35.48 9.13 0.76
CA ALA A 397 -35.02 7.81 1.19
C ALA A 397 -33.69 7.92 1.95
N ARG A 398 -33.49 7.09 2.97
CA ARG A 398 -32.30 7.15 3.82
C ARG A 398 -31.15 6.35 3.20
N ASN A 399 -29.97 6.97 3.15
CA ASN A 399 -28.70 6.31 2.88
C ASN A 399 -27.90 6.23 4.18
N ALA A 400 -27.18 5.13 4.39
CA ALA A 400 -26.34 4.95 5.55
C ALA A 400 -25.02 4.26 5.15
N SER A 401 -23.91 4.71 5.74
CA SER A 401 -22.64 3.97 5.68
C SER A 401 -21.99 3.93 7.05
N GLU A 402 -21.49 2.76 7.43
CA GLU A 402 -20.74 2.54 8.65
C GLU A 402 -19.37 1.94 8.29
N MET A 403 -18.34 2.40 8.97
CA MET A 403 -16.99 1.90 8.78
C MET A 403 -16.35 1.61 10.13
N HIS A 404 -15.83 0.39 10.27
CA HIS A 404 -15.06 -0.05 11.42
C HIS A 404 -13.64 -0.39 10.99
N ARG A 405 -12.65 0.13 11.70
CA ARG A 405 -11.24 -0.12 11.43
C ARG A 405 -10.52 -0.50 12.71
N SER A 406 -9.66 -1.52 12.60
CA SER A 406 -8.72 -1.89 13.64
C SER A 406 -7.33 -2.11 13.05
N SER A 407 -6.32 -1.67 13.77
CA SER A 407 -4.92 -1.93 13.42
C SER A 407 -4.11 -2.29 14.64
N SER A 408 -3.13 -3.16 14.46
CA SER A 408 -2.16 -3.49 15.49
C SER A 408 -0.80 -3.75 14.86
N SER A 409 0.26 -3.35 15.55
CA SER A 409 1.61 -3.71 15.19
C SER A 409 2.45 -3.96 16.43
N VAL A 410 3.41 -4.87 16.31
CA VAL A 410 4.43 -5.11 17.31
C VAL A 410 5.73 -5.40 16.59
N SER A 411 6.83 -4.81 17.05
CA SER A 411 8.16 -5.13 16.57
C SER A 411 9.15 -5.13 17.71
N GLY A 412 10.21 -5.92 17.57
CA GLY A 412 11.26 -6.05 18.56
C GLY A 412 12.54 -6.48 17.87
N GLY A 413 13.65 -5.83 18.18
CA GLY A 413 14.95 -6.16 17.62
C GLY A 413 16.08 -5.72 18.54
N VAL A 414 17.19 -6.44 18.45
CA VAL A 414 18.46 -6.05 19.05
C VAL A 414 19.47 -5.96 17.91
N GLY A 415 20.20 -4.87 17.87
CA GLY A 415 21.15 -4.60 16.80
C GLY A 415 22.41 -3.92 17.28
N VAL A 416 23.33 -3.75 16.34
CA VAL A 416 24.54 -2.94 16.49
C VAL A 416 24.44 -1.82 15.47
N ALA A 417 24.58 -0.58 15.91
CA ALA A 417 24.49 0.60 15.07
C ALA A 417 25.79 1.40 15.11
N VAL A 418 26.23 1.85 13.94
CA VAL A 418 27.37 2.75 13.79
C VAL A 418 26.86 4.05 13.24
N SER A 419 26.84 5.10 14.06
CA SER A 419 26.40 6.45 13.70
C SER A 419 27.58 7.34 13.36
N LEU A 420 27.60 7.89 12.14
CA LEU A 420 28.66 8.77 11.66
C LEU A 420 28.25 10.23 11.85
N ASN A 421 28.54 10.83 13.01
CA ASN A 421 28.14 12.21 13.32
C ASN A 421 29.30 13.21 13.16
N SER A 422 29.00 14.51 13.30
CA SER A 422 29.97 15.62 13.20
C SER A 422 31.13 15.57 14.21
N ASN A 423 31.07 14.70 15.21
CA ASN A 423 32.12 14.45 16.22
C ASN A 423 32.85 13.11 16.02
N GLY A 424 32.61 12.39 14.91
CA GLY A 424 33.25 11.11 14.57
C GLY A 424 32.28 9.92 14.52
N ALA A 425 32.82 8.71 14.27
CA ALA A 425 32.04 7.48 14.33
C ALA A 425 31.70 7.14 15.80
N ALA A 426 30.41 7.08 16.13
CA ALA A 426 29.89 6.63 17.42
C ALA A 426 29.21 5.27 17.27
N PHE A 427 29.71 4.29 18.01
CA PHE A 427 29.29 2.88 17.97
C PHE A 427 28.40 2.56 19.17
N GLY A 428 27.35 1.76 19.00
CA GLY A 428 26.49 1.36 20.11
C GLY A 428 25.65 0.11 19.83
N VAL A 429 25.29 -0.59 20.90
CA VAL A 429 24.25 -1.65 20.87
C VAL A 429 22.89 -0.97 20.92
N THR A 430 21.99 -1.32 20.02
CA THR A 430 20.61 -0.84 19.98
C THR A 430 19.66 -1.96 20.38
N ALA A 431 18.69 -1.64 21.22
CA ALA A 431 17.52 -2.47 21.46
C ALA A 431 16.30 -1.63 21.12
N ASN A 432 15.47 -2.12 20.21
CA ASN A 432 14.24 -1.46 19.80
C ASN A 432 13.07 -2.39 20.03
N ALA A 433 12.04 -1.91 20.70
CA ALA A 433 10.74 -2.54 20.78
C ALA A 433 9.69 -1.50 20.43
N SER A 434 8.72 -1.85 19.61
CA SER A 434 7.56 -1.01 19.36
C SER A 434 6.28 -1.82 19.44
N ALA A 435 5.23 -1.18 19.91
CA ALA A 435 3.88 -1.71 19.88
C ALA A 435 2.94 -0.58 19.52
N SER A 436 2.01 -0.82 18.60
CA SER A 436 0.94 0.12 18.33
C SER A 436 -0.40 -0.58 18.18
N ARG A 437 -1.47 0.13 18.54
CA ARG A 437 -2.85 -0.24 18.27
C ARG A 437 -3.61 0.98 17.82
N GLY A 438 -4.50 0.80 16.86
CA GLY A 438 -5.39 1.82 16.35
C GLY A 438 -6.81 1.31 16.18
N LYS A 439 -7.76 2.23 16.33
CA LYS A 439 -9.17 2.03 16.01
C LYS A 439 -9.67 3.23 15.23
N GLY A 440 -10.57 3.02 14.29
CA GLY A 440 -11.24 4.07 13.56
C GLY A 440 -12.69 3.68 13.35
N GLU A 441 -13.59 4.60 13.63
CA GLU A 441 -15.03 4.46 13.43
C GLU A 441 -15.51 5.62 12.54
N GLY A 442 -16.40 5.33 11.61
CA GLY A 442 -17.04 6.32 10.77
C GLY A 442 -18.51 6.00 10.57
N SER A 443 -19.37 7.01 10.64
CA SER A 443 -20.79 6.89 10.35
C SER A 443 -21.23 8.04 9.43
N ASP A 444 -22.00 7.70 8.39
CA ASP A 444 -22.58 8.65 7.45
C ASP A 444 -24.08 8.34 7.33
N VAL A 445 -24.89 9.38 7.48
CA VAL A 445 -26.31 9.37 7.14
C VAL A 445 -26.57 10.52 6.18
N SER A 446 -26.89 10.15 4.96
CA SER A 446 -27.34 11.03 3.89
C SER A 446 -28.71 10.55 3.38
N TRP A 447 -29.32 11.31 2.48
CA TRP A 447 -30.66 11.00 1.99
C TRP A 447 -30.75 11.22 0.48
N THR A 448 -31.44 10.33 -0.22
CA THR A 448 -31.83 10.49 -1.62
C THR A 448 -33.17 11.24 -1.64
N ASN A 449 -33.16 12.47 -2.13
CA ASN A 449 -34.34 13.32 -2.19
C ASN A 449 -35.45 12.73 -3.09
N THR A 450 -36.70 13.10 -2.83
CA THR A 450 -37.79 12.91 -3.80
C THR A 450 -37.87 14.13 -4.70
N HIS A 451 -37.99 13.91 -6.01
CA HIS A 451 -38.11 14.99 -6.99
C HIS A 451 -39.41 14.88 -7.78
N VAL A 452 -40.08 16.01 -7.93
CA VAL A 452 -41.23 16.17 -8.83
C VAL A 452 -40.92 17.36 -9.71
N SER A 453 -40.86 17.17 -11.04
CA SER A 453 -40.45 18.20 -11.99
C SER A 453 -41.50 18.39 -13.08
N ALA A 454 -42.13 19.56 -13.12
CA ALA A 454 -43.05 19.97 -14.18
C ALA A 454 -42.35 20.90 -15.17
N GLY A 455 -42.59 20.69 -16.48
CA GLY A 455 -42.19 21.63 -17.53
C GLY A 455 -43.13 22.83 -17.61
N ASN A 456 -44.42 22.60 -17.36
CA ASN A 456 -45.46 23.62 -17.35
C ASN A 456 -46.13 23.68 -15.96
N THR A 457 -47.39 23.25 -15.86
CA THR A 457 -48.21 23.40 -14.67
C THR A 457 -47.89 22.33 -13.63
N LEU A 458 -47.72 22.75 -12.38
CA LEU A 458 -47.62 21.84 -11.23
C LEU A 458 -48.91 21.89 -10.40
N THR A 459 -49.58 20.75 -10.25
CA THR A 459 -50.81 20.63 -9.46
C THR A 459 -50.67 19.54 -8.41
N LEU A 460 -50.79 19.91 -7.14
CA LEU A 460 -50.82 18.99 -6.01
C LEU A 460 -52.17 19.08 -5.29
N GLU A 461 -52.87 17.95 -5.18
CA GLU A 461 -54.16 17.86 -4.50
C GLU A 461 -54.14 16.73 -3.44
N SER A 462 -54.44 17.09 -2.19
CA SER A 462 -54.57 16.18 -1.05
C SER A 462 -55.87 16.48 -0.32
N GLY A 463 -56.70 15.45 -0.08
CA GLY A 463 -57.87 15.56 0.78
C GLY A 463 -57.54 15.45 2.28
N GLY A 464 -56.30 15.07 2.61
CA GLY A 464 -55.75 14.99 3.96
C GLY A 464 -54.53 15.90 4.14
N ASN A 465 -53.44 15.34 4.68
CA ASN A 465 -52.18 16.04 4.90
C ASN A 465 -51.23 15.88 3.70
N THR A 466 -50.58 16.98 3.31
CA THR A 466 -49.39 16.92 2.45
C THR A 466 -48.15 16.92 3.33
N ASN A 467 -47.33 15.87 3.27
CA ASN A 467 -46.11 15.73 4.03
C ASN A 467 -44.88 15.89 3.13
N LEU A 468 -44.03 16.88 3.42
CA LEU A 468 -42.81 17.17 2.68
C LEU A 468 -41.58 16.97 3.57
N LYS A 469 -40.78 15.94 3.27
CA LYS A 469 -39.55 15.65 3.99
C LYS A 469 -38.42 15.33 3.02
N GLY A 470 -37.57 16.31 2.71
CA GLY A 470 -36.51 16.18 1.70
C GLY A 470 -37.06 16.01 0.28
N ALA A 471 -38.16 16.71 -0.02
CA ALA A 471 -38.77 16.69 -1.35
C ALA A 471 -38.56 18.03 -2.08
N VAL A 472 -38.17 17.95 -3.35
CA VAL A 472 -37.98 19.08 -4.25
C VAL A 472 -39.06 19.00 -5.34
N ILE A 473 -40.07 19.85 -5.23
CA ILE A 473 -41.20 19.90 -6.15
C ILE A 473 -41.06 21.17 -6.99
N ALA A 474 -40.62 20.97 -8.23
CA ALA A 474 -40.11 21.99 -9.11
C ALA A 474 -41.01 22.21 -10.34
N SER A 475 -41.14 23.46 -10.77
CA SER A 475 -41.67 23.86 -12.08
C SER A 475 -40.72 24.83 -12.79
N THR A 476 -41.04 25.21 -14.03
CA THR A 476 -40.27 26.25 -14.74
C THR A 476 -40.54 27.65 -14.18
N ASP A 477 -39.60 28.57 -14.42
CA ASP A 477 -39.75 30.00 -14.06
C ASP A 477 -41.01 30.61 -14.66
N LYS A 478 -41.31 30.26 -15.91
CA LYS A 478 -42.52 30.73 -16.59
C LYS A 478 -43.78 30.31 -15.85
N ALA A 479 -43.88 29.06 -15.40
CA ALA A 479 -45.04 28.58 -14.67
C ALA A 479 -45.25 29.31 -13.32
N VAL A 480 -44.14 29.63 -12.63
CA VAL A 480 -44.19 30.43 -11.39
C VAL A 480 -44.65 31.87 -11.68
N GLN A 481 -44.12 32.50 -12.75
CA GLN A 481 -44.49 33.87 -13.13
C GLN A 481 -45.94 33.97 -13.61
N ASP A 482 -46.43 32.98 -14.34
CA ASP A 482 -47.81 32.90 -14.83
C ASP A 482 -48.80 32.53 -13.70
N GLY A 483 -48.31 32.13 -12.52
CA GLY A 483 -49.14 31.81 -11.36
C GLY A 483 -49.98 30.55 -11.54
N VAL A 484 -49.54 29.60 -12.38
CA VAL A 484 -50.32 28.40 -12.74
C VAL A 484 -50.14 27.23 -11.77
N ASN A 485 -49.12 27.27 -10.91
CA ASN A 485 -48.91 26.21 -9.91
C ASN A 485 -49.97 26.25 -8.81
N SER A 486 -50.41 25.08 -8.34
CA SER A 486 -51.38 24.97 -7.25
C SER A 486 -51.03 23.86 -6.24
N LEU A 487 -51.37 24.13 -4.98
CA LEU A 487 -51.38 23.16 -3.88
C LEU A 487 -52.72 23.30 -3.15
N THR A 488 -53.50 22.22 -3.14
CA THR A 488 -54.72 22.10 -2.34
C THR A 488 -54.53 20.98 -1.33
N THR A 489 -54.58 21.28 -0.03
CA THR A 489 -54.34 20.31 1.04
C THR A 489 -55.10 20.70 2.31
N ALA A 490 -55.53 19.74 3.13
CA ALA A 490 -56.20 20.07 4.40
C ALA A 490 -55.18 20.58 5.44
N THR A 491 -54.04 19.89 5.56
CA THR A 491 -52.88 20.35 6.33
C THR A 491 -51.59 20.18 5.54
N LEU A 492 -50.55 20.94 5.90
CA LEU A 492 -49.22 20.84 5.29
C LEU A 492 -48.18 20.65 6.39
N THR A 493 -47.47 19.53 6.35
CA THR A 493 -46.35 19.24 7.25
C THR A 493 -45.04 19.34 6.48
N GLN A 494 -44.09 20.11 7.01
CA GLN A 494 -42.75 20.24 6.43
C GLN A 494 -41.71 19.88 7.48
N SER A 495 -40.80 18.99 7.11
CA SER A 495 -39.71 18.54 7.97
C SER A 495 -38.37 18.70 7.27
N GLU A 496 -37.41 19.25 7.98
CA GLU A 496 -36.03 19.30 7.56
C GLU A 496 -35.36 17.94 7.74
N ILE A 497 -34.40 17.62 6.87
CA ILE A 497 -33.57 16.43 6.98
C ILE A 497 -32.17 16.86 7.38
N HIS A 498 -31.68 16.31 8.48
CA HIS A 498 -30.30 16.50 8.91
C HIS A 498 -29.43 15.38 8.38
N ASN A 499 -28.56 15.73 7.45
CA ASN A 499 -27.49 14.88 6.98
C ASN A 499 -26.31 15.05 7.95
N ARG A 500 -25.69 13.94 8.32
CA ARG A 500 -24.56 13.92 9.26
C ARG A 500 -23.55 12.91 8.79
N ALA A 501 -22.30 13.32 8.80
CA ALA A 501 -21.19 12.41 8.69
C ALA A 501 -20.21 12.73 9.80
N GLU A 502 -19.74 11.70 10.48
CA GLU A 502 -18.80 11.79 11.58
C GLU A 502 -17.78 10.66 11.48
N TYR A 503 -16.56 10.94 11.92
CA TYR A 503 -15.56 9.92 12.11
C TYR A 503 -14.72 10.23 13.34
N SER A 504 -14.21 9.17 13.94
CA SER A 504 -13.23 9.26 15.02
C SER A 504 -12.19 8.16 14.82
N ALA A 505 -10.93 8.52 14.99
CA ALA A 505 -9.84 7.59 14.89
C ALA A 505 -8.85 7.88 16.01
N SER A 506 -8.37 6.80 16.64
CA SER A 506 -7.40 6.86 17.71
C SER A 506 -6.33 5.81 17.50
N SER A 507 -5.10 6.16 17.85
CA SER A 507 -3.97 5.25 17.83
C SER A 507 -3.06 5.54 19.02
N ILE A 508 -2.52 4.47 19.59
CA ILE A 508 -1.53 4.53 20.65
C ILE A 508 -0.34 3.71 20.16
N GLY A 509 0.82 4.34 20.11
CA GLY A 509 2.10 3.73 19.78
C GLY A 509 3.08 3.94 20.92
N MET A 510 3.78 2.88 21.30
CA MET A 510 4.91 2.95 22.21
C MET A 510 6.13 2.43 21.48
N THR A 511 7.22 3.19 21.51
CA THR A 511 8.52 2.76 21.02
C THR A 511 9.53 2.91 22.15
N LEU A 512 10.11 1.80 22.54
CA LEU A 512 11.25 1.75 23.44
C LEU A 512 12.47 1.54 22.56
N SER A 513 13.28 2.56 22.39
CA SER A 513 14.62 2.38 21.85
C SER A 513 15.65 2.76 22.90
N GLY A 514 16.55 1.84 23.17
CA GLY A 514 17.58 1.97 24.19
C GLY A 514 18.88 1.40 23.68
N GLY A 515 19.94 2.19 23.75
CA GLY A 515 21.29 1.79 23.43
C GLY A 515 22.29 2.57 24.26
N LYS A 516 23.49 2.01 24.42
CA LYS A 516 24.62 2.71 25.03
C LYS A 516 25.70 2.84 23.96
N ASP A 517 26.26 4.03 23.82
CA ASP A 517 27.51 4.17 23.09
C ASP A 517 28.67 3.54 23.91
N VAL A 518 29.81 3.30 23.27
CA VAL A 518 30.99 2.68 23.91
C VAL A 518 31.57 3.54 25.06
N LYS A 519 31.19 4.82 25.17
CA LYS A 519 31.59 5.75 26.23
C LYS A 519 30.55 5.89 27.35
N GLY A 520 29.48 5.09 27.33
CA GLY A 520 28.43 5.08 28.35
C GLY A 520 27.29 6.10 28.14
N GLY A 521 27.30 6.84 27.03
CA GLY A 521 26.22 7.75 26.65
C GLY A 521 24.96 7.00 26.25
N ARG A 522 23.78 7.47 26.70
CA ARG A 522 22.49 6.86 26.35
C ARG A 522 22.09 7.27 24.93
N ILE A 523 21.93 6.28 24.05
CA ILE A 523 21.21 6.37 22.78
C ILE A 523 19.75 6.04 23.11
N SER A 524 18.89 7.03 23.36
CA SER A 524 17.47 6.74 23.65
C SER A 524 16.53 7.81 23.11
N PRO A 525 15.68 7.44 22.15
CA PRO A 525 14.32 7.93 22.15
C PRO A 525 13.37 6.82 22.65
N THR A 526 12.97 6.89 23.92
CA THR A 526 11.71 6.31 24.35
C THR A 526 10.61 7.28 23.95
N GLY A 527 9.74 6.87 23.04
CA GLY A 527 8.64 7.68 22.53
C GLY A 527 7.32 6.98 22.72
N ALA A 528 6.40 7.59 23.47
CA ALA A 528 4.98 7.24 23.43
C ALA A 528 4.28 8.28 22.55
N GLY A 529 3.57 7.80 21.53
CA GLY A 529 2.79 8.63 20.62
C GLY A 529 1.31 8.27 20.74
N VAL A 530 0.47 9.28 20.88
CA VAL A 530 -0.98 9.15 20.72
C VAL A 530 -1.36 9.97 19.50
N GLY A 531 -2.05 9.33 18.55
CA GLY A 531 -2.62 10.00 17.39
C GLY A 531 -4.13 9.97 17.52
N GLN A 532 -4.79 11.13 17.42
CA GLN A 532 -6.23 11.24 17.39
C GLN A 532 -6.62 12.14 16.24
N ASP A 533 -7.63 11.71 15.50
CA ASP A 533 -8.25 12.54 14.47
C ASP A 533 -9.75 12.31 14.50
N SER A 534 -10.50 13.36 14.26
CA SER A 534 -11.95 13.32 14.26
C SER A 534 -12.49 14.48 13.46
N GLY A 535 -13.57 14.25 12.73
CA GLY A 535 -14.25 15.28 12.00
C GLY A 535 -15.73 14.99 11.93
N SER A 536 -16.51 16.05 11.80
CA SER A 536 -17.94 15.97 11.56
C SER A 536 -18.33 17.02 10.54
N ALA A 537 -19.26 16.69 9.65
CA ALA A 537 -19.99 17.69 8.88
C ALA A 537 -21.47 17.37 8.93
N SER A 538 -22.25 18.44 8.81
CA SER A 538 -23.70 18.35 8.75
C SER A 538 -24.23 19.34 7.75
N SER A 539 -25.34 19.01 7.13
CA SER A 539 -26.10 19.88 6.25
C SER A 539 -27.57 19.58 6.44
N THR A 540 -28.39 20.59 6.23
CA THR A 540 -29.83 20.46 6.31
C THR A 540 -30.40 20.50 4.91
N THR A 541 -31.09 19.44 4.53
CA THR A 541 -31.89 19.40 3.31
C THR A 541 -33.29 19.89 3.65
N THR A 542 -33.73 20.96 2.98
CA THR A 542 -35.07 21.53 3.14
C THR A 542 -35.96 21.10 1.98
N SER A 543 -37.25 20.95 2.25
CA SER A 543 -38.26 20.69 1.22
C SER A 543 -38.74 22.00 0.58
N GLY A 544 -39.23 21.93 -0.66
CA GLY A 544 -39.78 23.10 -1.34
C GLY A 544 -40.72 22.78 -2.48
N ILE A 545 -41.72 23.64 -2.67
CA ILE A 545 -42.64 23.68 -3.81
C ILE A 545 -42.47 25.03 -4.51
N SER A 546 -42.11 25.01 -5.80
CA SER A 546 -41.90 26.21 -6.62
C SER A 546 -43.04 27.22 -6.49
N GLY A 547 -42.72 28.40 -5.94
CA GLY A 547 -43.67 29.51 -5.79
C GLY A 547 -44.76 29.34 -4.71
N ILE A 548 -44.80 28.24 -3.96
CA ILE A 548 -45.93 27.93 -3.06
C ILE A 548 -45.51 27.78 -1.60
N ALA A 549 -44.68 26.78 -1.26
CA ALA A 549 -44.37 26.46 0.14
C ALA A 549 -42.92 25.95 0.32
N GLY A 550 -42.38 26.10 1.53
CA GLY A 550 -41.00 25.70 1.83
C GLY A 550 -39.99 26.56 1.08
N ASN A 551 -38.96 25.94 0.51
CA ASN A 551 -38.07 26.62 -0.43
C ASN A 551 -38.80 26.89 -1.76
N THR A 552 -39.38 28.08 -1.89
CA THR A 552 -40.16 28.49 -3.07
C THR A 552 -39.31 28.84 -4.29
N ALA A 553 -37.98 28.91 -4.14
CA ALA A 553 -37.04 29.28 -5.20
C ALA A 553 -36.62 28.11 -6.10
N VAL A 554 -36.95 26.86 -5.73
CA VAL A 554 -36.60 25.67 -6.54
C VAL A 554 -37.22 25.75 -7.94
N ARG A 555 -36.47 25.35 -8.97
CA ARG A 555 -36.90 25.31 -10.38
C ARG A 555 -36.50 24.02 -11.07
N THR A 556 -37.24 23.68 -12.11
CA THR A 556 -36.92 22.51 -12.94
C THR A 556 -35.57 22.73 -13.61
N GLY A 557 -34.59 21.86 -13.30
CA GLY A 557 -33.23 21.93 -13.84
C GLY A 557 -32.18 22.51 -12.89
N ASP A 558 -32.56 22.93 -11.67
CA ASP A 558 -31.60 23.31 -10.63
C ASP A 558 -30.67 22.12 -10.29
N ALA A 559 -29.39 22.42 -10.05
CA ALA A 559 -28.43 21.41 -9.61
C ALA A 559 -28.75 20.91 -8.19
N GLU A 560 -28.62 19.61 -7.96
CA GLU A 560 -28.87 19.00 -6.66
C GLU A 560 -27.96 19.56 -5.56
N THR A 561 -28.54 19.80 -4.38
CA THR A 561 -27.80 20.26 -3.20
C THR A 561 -27.62 19.08 -2.23
N GLY A 562 -26.45 18.44 -2.28
CA GLY A 562 -26.09 17.30 -1.40
C GLY A 562 -24.77 17.53 -0.65
N ILE A 563 -24.54 16.79 0.44
CA ILE A 563 -23.24 16.78 1.14
C ILE A 563 -22.22 16.02 0.30
N ALA A 564 -21.08 16.64 0.02
CA ALA A 564 -19.91 15.94 -0.52
C ALA A 564 -19.28 15.04 0.55
N LYS A 565 -18.85 13.83 0.17
CA LYS A 565 -18.19 12.86 1.06
C LYS A 565 -17.05 13.54 1.87
N ILE A 566 -17.22 13.62 3.18
CA ILE A 566 -16.28 14.36 4.07
C ILE A 566 -15.17 13.48 4.65
N PHE A 567 -15.31 12.15 4.57
CA PHE A 567 -14.40 11.19 5.17
C PHE A 567 -13.75 10.29 4.11
N ASP A 568 -12.42 10.26 4.14
CA ASP A 568 -11.56 9.39 3.35
C ASP A 568 -10.64 8.62 4.32
N ALA A 569 -10.95 7.34 4.52
CA ALA A 569 -10.26 6.48 5.48
C ALA A 569 -8.77 6.30 5.16
N ASP A 570 -8.39 6.33 3.88
CA ASP A 570 -7.00 6.23 3.46
C ASP A 570 -6.26 7.54 3.74
N LYS A 571 -6.93 8.68 3.53
CA LYS A 571 -6.40 10.01 3.87
C LYS A 571 -6.21 10.17 5.38
N VAL A 572 -7.22 9.85 6.19
CA VAL A 572 -7.15 9.97 7.66
C VAL A 572 -6.10 9.02 8.24
N GLN A 573 -5.98 7.80 7.73
CA GLN A 573 -4.91 6.90 8.17
C GLN A 573 -3.52 7.40 7.77
N LYS A 574 -3.36 7.97 6.57
CA LYS A 574 -2.11 8.61 6.13
C LYS A 574 -1.77 9.79 7.03
N GLU A 575 -2.75 10.61 7.42
CA GLU A 575 -2.57 11.75 8.32
C GLU A 575 -2.22 11.33 9.75
N ILE A 576 -2.87 10.30 10.32
CA ILE A 576 -2.53 9.76 11.65
C ILE A 576 -1.15 9.09 11.66
N ASN A 577 -0.82 8.33 10.61
CA ASN A 577 0.52 7.74 10.44
C ASN A 577 1.58 8.82 10.21
N ALA A 578 1.22 9.91 9.53
CA ALA A 578 2.08 11.08 9.37
C ALA A 578 2.26 11.81 10.70
N GLN A 579 1.23 12.00 11.54
CA GLN A 579 1.37 12.59 12.87
C GLN A 579 2.28 11.76 13.79
N LEU A 580 2.21 10.42 13.70
CA LEU A 580 3.14 9.50 14.39
C LEU A 580 4.59 9.59 13.86
N GLN A 581 4.78 9.98 12.59
CA GLN A 581 6.10 10.08 11.93
C GLN A 581 6.69 11.49 11.92
N ILE A 582 5.86 12.54 11.99
CA ILE A 582 6.26 13.95 12.02
C ILE A 582 6.99 14.28 13.34
N THR A 583 6.76 13.49 14.40
CA THR A 583 7.59 13.51 15.62
C THR A 583 9.00 12.89 15.42
N GLN A 584 9.29 12.28 14.26
CA GLN A 584 10.56 11.57 13.97
C GLN A 584 11.32 12.07 12.72
N ALA A 585 10.79 13.00 11.94
CA ALA A 585 11.37 13.45 10.66
C ALA A 585 12.60 14.40 10.78
N PHE A 586 13.57 14.06 11.63
CA PHE A 586 14.81 14.82 11.87
C PHE A 586 15.98 14.46 10.92
N SER A 587 15.80 13.60 9.91
CA SER A 587 16.92 12.99 9.17
C SER A 587 17.25 13.57 7.77
N GLN A 588 16.68 14.71 7.36
CA GLN A 588 16.84 15.21 5.98
C GLN A 588 18.12 16.04 5.67
N GLN A 589 19.02 16.34 6.61
CA GLN A 589 20.18 17.23 6.38
C GLN A 589 21.58 16.57 6.37
N ALA A 590 21.69 15.27 6.09
CA ALA A 590 22.98 14.55 6.14
C ALA A 590 24.03 14.99 5.10
N GLY A 591 23.64 15.50 3.93
CA GLY A 591 24.57 15.86 2.84
C GLY A 591 25.44 17.10 3.11
N GLN A 592 24.93 18.09 3.84
CA GLN A 592 25.66 19.34 4.13
C GLN A 592 26.68 19.17 5.27
N ALA A 593 26.44 18.25 6.22
CA ALA A 593 27.33 18.02 7.35
C ALA A 593 28.69 17.40 6.94
N VAL A 594 28.70 16.48 5.97
CA VAL A 594 29.92 15.84 5.46
C VAL A 594 30.77 16.82 4.64
N SER A 595 30.13 17.63 3.79
CA SER A 595 30.83 18.64 2.99
C SER A 595 31.59 19.63 3.88
N ASN A 596 30.98 20.06 4.98
CA ASN A 596 31.59 20.99 5.94
C ASN A 596 32.76 20.36 6.73
N TYR A 597 32.73 19.05 7.01
CA TYR A 597 33.81 18.34 7.71
C TYR A 597 35.07 18.19 6.84
N VAL A 598 34.88 17.78 5.57
CA VAL A 598 35.99 17.58 4.62
C VAL A 598 36.68 18.91 4.29
N GLU A 599 35.90 19.98 4.10
CA GLU A 599 36.42 21.30 3.74
C GLU A 599 37.23 21.92 4.89
N LYS A 600 36.84 21.66 6.15
CA LYS A 600 37.59 22.07 7.34
C LYS A 600 38.94 21.36 7.47
N ASN A 601 38.98 20.03 7.34
CA ASN A 601 40.24 19.26 7.46
C ASN A 601 41.21 19.56 6.31
N ARG A 602 40.69 19.80 5.10
CA ARG A 602 41.49 20.21 3.95
C ARG A 602 42.15 21.57 4.18
N SER A 603 41.39 22.53 4.73
CA SER A 603 41.89 23.85 5.12
C SER A 603 43.04 23.75 6.12
N GLU A 604 42.91 22.92 7.16
CA GLU A 604 43.94 22.73 8.20
C GLU A 604 45.22 22.07 7.66
N LEU A 605 45.11 21.05 6.80
CA LEU A 605 46.28 20.39 6.19
C LEU A 605 46.99 21.31 5.18
N VAL A 606 46.25 22.12 4.42
CA VAL A 606 46.83 23.15 3.52
C VAL A 606 47.55 24.24 4.33
N ALA A 607 47.04 24.61 5.51
CA ALA A 607 47.73 25.53 6.41
C ALA A 607 49.01 24.91 7.01
N GLN A 608 49.02 23.62 7.32
CA GLN A 608 50.22 22.89 7.77
C GLN A 608 51.26 22.79 6.64
N MET A 609 50.85 22.53 5.40
CA MET A 609 51.74 22.55 4.23
C MET A 609 52.44 23.90 4.03
N LYS A 610 51.74 25.01 4.28
CA LYS A 610 52.33 26.36 4.19
C LYS A 610 53.34 26.67 5.30
N LYS A 611 53.30 25.93 6.41
CA LYS A 611 54.21 26.10 7.57
C LYS A 611 55.39 25.13 7.58
N ALA A 612 55.35 24.06 6.78
CA ALA A 612 56.42 23.08 6.69
C ALA A 612 57.67 23.67 6.01
N THR A 613 58.81 23.60 6.70
CA THR A 613 60.07 24.24 6.28
C THR A 613 61.09 23.26 5.70
N THR A 614 60.90 21.96 5.94
CA THR A 614 61.75 20.88 5.40
C THR A 614 60.98 20.00 4.41
N GLU A 615 61.71 19.32 3.52
CA GLU A 615 61.13 18.47 2.47
C GLU A 615 60.43 17.22 3.05
N GLU A 616 60.93 16.69 4.17
CA GLU A 616 60.33 15.56 4.88
C GLU A 616 59.00 15.91 5.56
N GLU A 617 58.89 17.10 6.16
CA GLU A 617 57.62 17.59 6.72
C GLU A 617 56.57 17.85 5.63
N ARG A 618 56.99 18.40 4.48
CA ARG A 618 56.09 18.59 3.33
C ARG A 618 55.59 17.28 2.78
N SER A 619 56.47 16.29 2.63
CA SER A 619 56.09 14.95 2.16
C SER A 619 55.11 14.26 3.12
N ALA A 620 55.31 14.38 4.44
CA ALA A 620 54.39 13.84 5.43
C ALA A 620 53.00 14.51 5.44
N VAL A 621 52.93 15.83 5.27
CA VAL A 621 51.64 16.55 5.18
C VAL A 621 50.97 16.32 3.82
N GLN A 622 51.74 16.19 2.73
CA GLN A 622 51.24 15.83 1.41
C GLN A 622 50.65 14.41 1.40
N GLY A 623 51.29 13.45 2.07
CA GLY A 623 50.73 12.10 2.27
C GLY A 623 49.38 12.12 3.00
N LYS A 624 49.25 12.92 4.06
CA LYS A 624 47.96 13.12 4.77
C LYS A 624 46.90 13.80 3.91
N LEU A 625 47.30 14.70 3.01
CA LEU A 625 46.39 15.38 2.10
C LEU A 625 45.88 14.44 1.00
N ASP A 626 46.72 13.52 0.53
CA ASP A 626 46.33 12.53 -0.47
C ASP A 626 45.48 11.41 0.14
N ASP A 627 45.73 11.00 1.39
CA ASP A 627 44.82 10.16 2.18
C ASP A 627 43.45 10.83 2.38
N LEU A 628 43.40 12.13 2.70
CA LEU A 628 42.14 12.87 2.87
C LEU A 628 41.34 12.97 1.56
N LYS A 629 42.00 13.19 0.41
CA LYS A 629 41.36 13.20 -0.92
C LYS A 629 40.84 11.82 -1.32
N LEU A 630 41.58 10.77 -0.97
CA LEU A 630 41.15 9.40 -1.21
C LEU A 630 39.93 9.05 -0.33
N GLN A 631 39.94 9.44 0.94
CA GLN A 631 38.78 9.32 1.83
C GLN A 631 37.57 10.11 1.31
N GLU A 632 37.77 11.34 0.81
CA GLU A 632 36.72 12.15 0.18
C GLU A 632 36.13 11.47 -1.07
N ARG A 633 36.99 10.89 -1.93
CA ARG A 633 36.56 10.18 -3.15
C ARG A 633 35.80 8.89 -2.81
N VAL A 634 36.30 8.09 -1.87
CA VAL A 634 35.64 6.87 -1.36
C VAL A 634 34.30 7.24 -0.71
N MET A 635 34.26 8.29 0.10
CA MET A 635 33.05 8.77 0.77
C MET A 635 32.02 9.31 -0.23
N ASN A 636 32.43 10.04 -1.28
CA ASN A 636 31.53 10.52 -2.33
C ASN A 636 30.95 9.40 -3.19
N VAL A 637 31.74 8.34 -3.47
CA VAL A 637 31.23 7.14 -4.15
C VAL A 637 30.26 6.36 -3.25
N LEU A 638 30.55 6.24 -1.95
CA LEU A 638 29.66 5.63 -0.96
C LEU A 638 28.37 6.44 -0.76
N ILE A 639 28.44 7.76 -0.65
CA ILE A 639 27.28 8.66 -0.54
C ILE A 639 26.46 8.63 -1.82
N GLY A 640 27.10 8.64 -3.00
CA GLY A 640 26.40 8.48 -4.28
C GLY A 640 25.70 7.13 -4.40
N ALA A 641 26.32 6.06 -3.89
CA ALA A 641 25.73 4.72 -3.81
C ALA A 641 24.57 4.63 -2.82
N VAL A 642 24.66 5.33 -1.68
CA VAL A 642 23.70 5.26 -0.57
C VAL A 642 22.50 6.20 -0.74
N THR A 643 22.70 7.38 -1.32
CA THR A 643 21.69 8.45 -1.38
C THR A 643 21.09 8.64 -2.77
N GLY A 644 21.76 8.19 -3.84
CA GLY A 644 21.36 8.47 -5.23
C GLY A 644 21.52 9.95 -5.66
N VAL A 645 21.99 10.82 -4.76
CA VAL A 645 22.18 12.26 -4.94
C VAL A 645 23.68 12.57 -4.85
N GLY A 646 24.39 12.34 -5.95
CA GLY A 646 25.80 12.71 -6.12
C GLY A 646 26.07 13.06 -7.58
N THR A 647 27.03 13.95 -7.84
CA THR A 647 27.37 14.44 -9.19
C THR A 647 28.04 13.40 -10.09
N ALA A 648 28.51 12.27 -9.53
CA ALA A 648 29.01 11.12 -10.29
C ALA A 648 28.00 9.97 -10.24
N ALA A 649 27.59 9.47 -11.40
CA ALA A 649 26.82 8.23 -11.48
C ALA A 649 27.64 7.08 -10.89
N VAL A 650 27.02 6.23 -10.06
CA VAL A 650 27.67 5.01 -9.57
C VAL A 650 27.76 4.03 -10.74
N THR A 651 28.90 4.05 -11.44
CA THR A 651 29.20 3.12 -12.54
C THR A 651 30.14 2.02 -12.08
N LYS A 652 30.14 0.90 -12.82
CA LYS A 652 31.06 -0.22 -12.59
C LYS A 652 32.52 0.27 -12.59
N GLU A 653 32.84 1.20 -13.48
CA GLU A 653 34.19 1.77 -13.64
C GLU A 653 34.60 2.59 -12.41
N ALA A 654 33.68 3.36 -11.82
CA ALA A 654 33.95 4.13 -10.60
C ALA A 654 34.20 3.21 -9.39
N LEU A 655 33.35 2.20 -9.21
CA LEU A 655 33.53 1.21 -8.13
C LEU A 655 34.81 0.40 -8.31
N SER A 656 35.11 -0.05 -9.53
CA SER A 656 36.28 -0.89 -9.79
C SER A 656 37.59 -0.11 -9.70
N THR A 657 37.62 1.15 -10.15
CA THR A 657 38.80 2.01 -9.98
C THR A 657 39.06 2.31 -8.52
N THR A 658 38.00 2.54 -7.73
CA THR A 658 38.14 2.79 -6.28
C THR A 658 38.60 1.51 -5.56
N ALA A 659 38.11 0.34 -5.98
CA ALA A 659 38.56 -0.95 -5.46
C ALA A 659 40.07 -1.17 -5.69
N ASP A 660 40.56 -0.85 -6.90
CA ASP A 660 42.00 -0.95 -7.23
C ASP A 660 42.88 -0.03 -6.37
N GLU A 661 42.44 1.23 -6.15
CA GLU A 661 43.17 2.20 -5.31
C GLU A 661 43.28 1.70 -3.86
N MET A 662 42.16 1.22 -3.31
CA MET A 662 42.12 0.64 -1.96
C MET A 662 43.01 -0.60 -1.85
N ARG A 663 43.00 -1.47 -2.85
CA ARG A 663 43.85 -2.68 -2.89
C ARG A 663 45.33 -2.35 -2.92
N LYS A 664 45.76 -1.39 -3.74
CA LYS A 664 47.16 -0.94 -3.76
C LYS A 664 47.63 -0.41 -2.42
N LEU A 665 46.78 0.36 -1.74
CA LEU A 665 47.09 0.91 -0.42
C LEU A 665 47.24 -0.19 0.63
N MET A 666 46.34 -1.19 0.62
CA MET A 666 46.44 -2.33 1.54
C MET A 666 47.65 -3.23 1.26
N ILE A 667 48.07 -3.40 0.01
CA ILE A 667 49.33 -4.09 -0.31
C ILE A 667 50.53 -3.33 0.26
N GLN A 668 50.59 -2.00 0.05
CA GLN A 668 51.66 -1.16 0.60
C GLN A 668 51.69 -1.17 2.12
N ASP A 669 50.52 -1.12 2.76
CA ASP A 669 50.41 -1.12 4.21
C ASP A 669 50.77 -2.51 4.80
N SER A 670 50.43 -3.60 4.10
CA SER A 670 50.80 -4.96 4.49
C SER A 670 52.31 -5.22 4.34
N ALA A 671 52.96 -4.62 3.35
CA ALA A 671 54.40 -4.71 3.11
C ALA A 671 55.26 -4.08 4.22
N LYS A 672 54.68 -3.26 5.10
CA LYS A 672 55.39 -2.64 6.23
C LYS A 672 55.82 -3.66 7.27
N PHE A 673 55.14 -4.81 7.34
CA PHE A 673 55.47 -5.83 8.32
C PHE A 673 56.61 -6.72 7.81
N ALA A 674 57.77 -6.65 8.46
CA ALA A 674 58.96 -7.42 8.09
C ALA A 674 58.83 -8.94 8.33
N GLY A 675 57.82 -9.36 9.10
CA GLY A 675 57.49 -10.77 9.35
C GLY A 675 57.86 -11.29 10.74
N VAL A 676 57.48 -12.55 10.99
CA VAL A 676 57.86 -13.36 12.15
C VAL A 676 58.75 -14.50 11.68
N THR A 677 59.82 -14.77 12.41
CA THR A 677 60.72 -15.91 12.17
C THR A 677 61.02 -16.67 13.45
N ASP A 678 61.22 -17.98 13.32
CA ASP A 678 61.80 -18.81 14.38
C ASP A 678 63.27 -19.21 14.10
N GLY A 679 63.87 -18.60 13.07
CA GLY A 679 65.20 -18.92 12.57
C GLY A 679 65.22 -19.98 11.47
N THR A 680 64.13 -20.73 11.27
CA THR A 680 64.00 -21.73 10.19
C THR A 680 62.91 -21.33 9.20
N THR A 681 61.72 -21.00 9.70
CA THR A 681 60.57 -20.56 8.89
C THR A 681 60.33 -19.07 9.11
N THR A 682 59.91 -18.37 8.06
CA THR A 682 59.57 -16.94 8.10
C THR A 682 58.26 -16.68 7.40
N TYR A 683 57.35 -15.95 8.04
CA TYR A 683 56.08 -15.50 7.47
C TYR A 683 55.95 -13.98 7.57
N ASP A 684 55.33 -13.36 6.58
CA ASP A 684 54.95 -11.93 6.57
C ASP A 684 53.48 -11.79 6.15
N ASN A 685 53.01 -10.59 5.76
CA ASN A 685 51.63 -10.39 5.30
C ASN A 685 51.44 -10.65 3.78
N LEU A 686 52.47 -11.03 3.01
CA LEU A 686 52.43 -11.07 1.53
C LEU A 686 52.97 -12.36 0.88
N SER A 687 53.72 -13.18 1.61
CA SER A 687 54.60 -14.25 1.11
C SER A 687 53.91 -15.49 0.52
N ALA A 688 52.58 -15.58 0.54
CA ALA A 688 51.84 -16.70 -0.01
C ALA A 688 51.50 -16.54 -1.50
N GLU A 689 51.46 -17.66 -2.24
CA GLU A 689 51.08 -17.69 -3.66
C GLU A 689 49.60 -17.31 -3.85
N SER A 690 49.32 -16.37 -4.77
CA SER A 690 47.97 -16.01 -5.21
C SER A 690 48.02 -15.50 -6.66
N ALA A 691 46.93 -15.64 -7.41
CA ALA A 691 46.78 -14.93 -8.68
C ALA A 691 46.43 -13.44 -8.46
N GLY A 692 45.99 -13.09 -7.25
CA GLY A 692 45.56 -11.75 -6.88
C GLY A 692 44.36 -11.26 -7.68
N VAL A 693 44.15 -9.94 -7.67
CA VAL A 693 43.14 -9.28 -8.51
C VAL A 693 43.85 -8.71 -9.73
N ARG A 694 43.34 -9.03 -10.93
CA ARG A 694 43.93 -8.60 -12.22
C ARG A 694 45.40 -8.99 -12.40
N GLY A 695 45.85 -10.07 -11.75
CA GLY A 695 47.19 -10.62 -11.94
C GLY A 695 48.29 -9.91 -11.16
N ASP A 696 47.96 -9.16 -10.11
CA ASP A 696 48.95 -8.48 -9.26
C ASP A 696 49.77 -9.43 -8.37
N GLY A 697 49.36 -10.70 -8.23
CA GLY A 697 50.14 -11.77 -7.60
C GLY A 697 50.22 -11.73 -6.07
N TYR A 698 49.55 -10.78 -5.40
CA TYR A 698 49.63 -10.63 -3.94
C TYR A 698 48.47 -11.33 -3.21
N LYS A 699 48.81 -12.10 -2.17
CA LYS A 699 47.87 -12.72 -1.23
C LYS A 699 47.64 -11.82 -0.01
N VAL A 700 46.67 -10.91 -0.10
CA VAL A 700 46.32 -9.99 1.01
C VAL A 700 44.99 -10.34 1.68
N GLY A 701 44.22 -11.29 1.15
CA GLY A 701 43.01 -11.75 1.84
C GLY A 701 43.32 -12.58 3.09
N GLY A 702 42.83 -12.15 4.25
CA GLY A 702 43.04 -12.85 5.52
C GLY A 702 43.24 -11.87 6.68
N THR A 703 43.43 -12.40 7.89
CA THR A 703 43.78 -11.61 9.07
C THR A 703 45.26 -11.25 9.07
N ARG A 704 45.59 -10.00 9.42
CA ARG A 704 46.98 -9.61 9.68
C ARG A 704 47.52 -10.26 10.94
N TRP A 705 48.84 -10.35 11.05
CA TRP A 705 49.49 -10.97 12.21
C TRP A 705 49.12 -10.26 13.53
N ASP A 706 48.48 -11.01 14.43
CA ASP A 706 48.19 -10.59 15.81
C ASP A 706 49.32 -11.07 16.74
N LEU A 707 50.25 -10.16 17.03
CA LEU A 707 51.44 -10.47 17.83
C LEU A 707 51.13 -10.79 19.29
N ASP A 708 49.98 -10.36 19.83
CA ASP A 708 49.59 -10.73 21.20
C ASP A 708 48.99 -12.13 21.26
N GLY A 709 48.25 -12.53 20.22
CA GLY A 709 47.85 -13.93 20.06
C GLY A 709 49.04 -14.85 19.79
N LEU A 710 50.04 -14.39 19.04
CA LEU A 710 51.23 -15.18 18.70
C LEU A 710 52.22 -15.28 19.86
N CYS A 711 52.69 -14.15 20.41
CA CYS A 711 53.71 -14.10 21.45
C CYS A 711 53.14 -14.30 22.86
N GLY A 712 51.81 -14.20 23.03
CA GLY A 712 51.13 -14.13 24.31
C GLY A 712 51.09 -12.70 24.86
N ALA A 713 50.16 -12.43 25.78
CA ALA A 713 49.97 -11.10 26.36
C ALA A 713 51.24 -10.51 27.00
N ASP A 714 52.10 -11.38 27.56
CA ASP A 714 53.38 -11.03 28.19
C ASP A 714 54.61 -11.32 27.31
N ASN A 715 54.41 -11.62 26.02
CA ASN A 715 55.45 -12.04 25.06
C ASN A 715 56.21 -13.33 25.39
N ALA A 716 55.68 -14.18 26.28
CA ALA A 716 56.37 -15.39 26.74
C ALA A 716 56.82 -16.38 25.64
N ARG A 717 56.26 -16.29 24.42
CA ARG A 717 56.62 -17.15 23.27
C ARG A 717 57.55 -16.49 22.25
N CYS A 718 57.95 -15.25 22.47
CA CYS A 718 58.83 -14.50 21.57
C CYS A 718 60.01 -13.91 22.33
N LYS A 719 61.12 -13.67 21.62
CA LYS A 719 62.26 -12.98 22.23
C LYS A 719 61.92 -11.54 22.56
N VAL A 720 62.41 -11.08 23.69
CA VAL A 720 62.16 -9.75 24.24
C VAL A 720 63.45 -8.95 24.39
N LEU A 721 63.36 -7.63 24.32
CA LEU A 721 64.49 -6.72 24.47
C LEU A 721 64.94 -6.68 25.93
N ARG A 722 66.25 -6.76 26.13
CA ARG A 722 66.93 -6.63 27.41
C ARG A 722 68.00 -5.56 27.34
N ASP A 723 68.22 -4.88 28.46
CA ASP A 723 69.30 -3.90 28.60
C ASP A 723 70.66 -4.59 28.85
N ALA A 724 71.72 -3.77 28.99
CA ALA A 724 73.08 -4.26 29.22
C ALA A 724 73.27 -5.04 30.54
N ASN A 725 72.30 -4.98 31.47
CA ASN A 725 72.30 -5.67 32.75
C ASN A 725 71.34 -6.87 32.75
N ASP A 726 70.89 -7.32 31.58
CA ASP A 726 69.95 -8.42 31.37
C ASP A 726 68.53 -8.16 31.92
N GLN A 727 68.17 -6.88 32.17
CA GLN A 727 66.81 -6.51 32.60
C GLN A 727 65.88 -6.26 31.42
N LEU A 728 64.60 -6.60 31.58
CA LEU A 728 63.58 -6.43 30.55
C LEU A 728 63.34 -4.93 30.24
N ILE A 729 63.41 -4.57 28.96
CA ILE A 729 63.04 -3.22 28.50
C ILE A 729 61.52 -3.16 28.33
N LEU A 730 60.89 -2.23 29.05
CA LEU A 730 59.45 -1.99 28.98
C LEU A 730 59.12 -0.82 28.04
N ASP A 731 57.94 -0.85 27.44
CA ASP A 731 57.37 0.28 26.71
C ASP A 731 56.72 1.30 27.66
N ALA A 732 56.19 2.39 27.10
CA ALA A 732 55.52 3.46 27.85
C ALA A 732 54.30 3.00 28.68
N ASN A 733 53.80 1.78 28.43
CA ASN A 733 52.67 1.18 29.12
C ASN A 733 53.11 0.05 30.09
N GLY A 734 54.42 -0.11 30.33
CA GLY A 734 54.97 -1.12 31.24
C GLY A 734 55.00 -2.54 30.67
N LYS A 735 54.79 -2.73 29.36
CA LYS A 735 54.83 -4.04 28.70
C LYS A 735 56.20 -4.29 28.11
N THR A 736 56.71 -5.52 28.19
CA THR A 736 58.02 -5.87 27.65
C THR A 736 58.06 -5.68 26.14
N GLN A 737 59.13 -5.07 25.61
CA GLN A 737 59.29 -4.85 24.17
C GLN A 737 59.82 -6.11 23.47
N LEU A 738 59.35 -6.38 22.25
CA LEU A 738 59.80 -7.52 21.43
C LEU A 738 61.18 -7.24 20.82
N ALA A 739 62.06 -8.25 20.80
CA ALA A 739 63.37 -8.15 20.17
C ALA A 739 63.27 -8.46 18.67
N LEU A 740 63.53 -7.45 17.84
CA LEU A 740 63.61 -7.60 16.39
C LEU A 740 65.01 -8.06 15.96
N ASN A 741 65.09 -8.89 14.93
CA ASN A 741 66.38 -9.25 14.32
C ASN A 741 66.91 -8.10 13.42
N GLU A 742 68.08 -8.29 12.82
CA GLU A 742 68.71 -7.30 11.91
C GLU A 742 67.85 -6.94 10.68
N LYS A 743 66.86 -7.78 10.35
CA LYS A 743 65.90 -7.57 9.26
C LYS A 743 64.57 -6.96 9.75
N GLY A 744 64.48 -6.56 11.02
CA GLY A 744 63.27 -5.98 11.62
C GLY A 744 62.18 -7.01 11.97
N GLN A 745 62.49 -8.31 11.97
CA GLN A 745 61.50 -9.38 12.14
C GLN A 745 61.32 -9.76 13.59
N VAL A 746 60.08 -10.07 13.98
CA VAL A 746 59.76 -10.59 15.31
C VAL A 746 60.31 -12.02 15.43
N GLN A 747 61.02 -12.30 16.52
CA GLN A 747 61.63 -13.60 16.75
C GLN A 747 60.73 -14.45 17.66
N PHE A 748 60.02 -15.41 17.08
CA PHE A 748 59.39 -16.49 17.85
C PHE A 748 60.51 -17.33 18.50
N ASP A 749 60.33 -17.74 19.75
CA ASP A 749 61.34 -18.51 20.49
C ASP A 749 60.89 -19.96 20.64
N PRO A 750 61.39 -20.90 19.80
CA PRO A 750 60.98 -22.30 19.87
C PRO A 750 61.32 -22.98 21.18
N ILE A 751 62.34 -22.48 21.90
CA ILE A 751 62.78 -23.04 23.17
C ILE A 751 61.78 -22.62 24.25
N ALA A 752 61.43 -21.33 24.31
CA ALA A 752 60.45 -20.81 25.27
C ALA A 752 59.03 -21.34 24.98
N ALA A 753 58.63 -21.41 23.70
CA ALA A 753 57.34 -21.92 23.27
C ALA A 753 57.25 -23.46 23.26
N LYS A 754 58.38 -24.17 23.40
CA LYS A 754 58.50 -25.64 23.33
C LYS A 754 58.01 -26.26 22.01
N MET A 755 57.95 -25.49 20.94
CA MET A 755 57.52 -25.92 19.60
C MET A 755 58.02 -24.94 18.54
N THR A 756 58.09 -25.36 17.28
CA THR A 756 58.39 -24.45 16.16
C THR A 756 57.20 -23.54 15.85
N LEU A 757 57.44 -22.46 15.10
CA LEU A 757 56.37 -21.54 14.67
C LEU A 757 55.28 -22.28 13.87
N ASP A 758 55.67 -23.15 12.95
CA ASP A 758 54.73 -23.97 12.16
C ASP A 758 53.88 -24.89 13.03
N SER A 759 54.49 -25.49 14.05
CA SER A 759 53.77 -26.37 14.99
C SER A 759 52.77 -25.59 15.84
N PHE A 760 53.14 -24.37 16.26
CA PHE A 760 52.24 -23.49 17.02
C PHE A 760 51.00 -23.12 16.21
N LEU A 761 51.15 -22.76 14.93
CA LEU A 761 50.05 -22.36 14.05
C LEU A 761 49.02 -23.49 13.83
N GLN A 762 49.38 -24.75 14.09
CA GLN A 762 48.46 -25.90 14.02
C GLN A 762 47.71 -26.19 15.34
N THR A 763 48.10 -25.56 16.45
CA THR A 763 47.41 -25.69 17.74
C THR A 763 46.07 -24.94 17.75
N ASP A 764 45.21 -25.21 18.73
CA ASP A 764 43.95 -24.48 18.90
C ASP A 764 44.17 -22.99 19.22
N GLU A 765 45.31 -22.62 19.80
CA GLU A 765 45.70 -21.21 20.00
C GLU A 765 46.18 -20.57 18.69
N GLY A 766 47.02 -21.26 17.93
CA GLY A 766 47.51 -20.77 16.63
C GLY A 766 46.41 -20.63 15.58
N LYS A 767 45.45 -21.57 15.54
CA LYS A 767 44.30 -21.52 14.62
C LYS A 767 43.36 -20.34 14.89
N LYS A 768 43.34 -19.79 16.11
CA LYS A 768 42.56 -18.58 16.43
C LYS A 768 43.12 -17.31 15.80
N LEU A 769 44.37 -17.33 15.34
CA LEU A 769 44.96 -16.21 14.60
C LEU A 769 44.39 -16.08 13.18
N ALA A 770 43.80 -17.16 12.65
CA ALA A 770 43.27 -17.22 11.30
C ALA A 770 41.81 -16.73 11.22
N GLY A 771 41.52 -15.82 10.28
CA GLY A 771 40.16 -15.42 9.97
C GLY A 771 39.37 -16.49 9.23
N ALA A 772 38.06 -16.59 9.54
CA ALA A 772 37.17 -17.61 8.98
C ALA A 772 37.03 -17.58 7.44
N THR A 773 37.33 -16.47 6.78
CA THR A 773 37.09 -16.29 5.33
C THR A 773 38.34 -16.13 4.48
N GLY A 774 39.54 -16.08 5.07
CA GLY A 774 40.78 -15.86 4.33
C GLY A 774 42.05 -16.48 4.93
N GLY A 775 42.00 -17.03 6.15
CA GLY A 775 43.21 -17.47 6.86
C GLY A 775 44.03 -16.29 7.40
N ILE A 776 45.33 -16.51 7.62
CA ILE A 776 46.31 -15.47 8.00
C ILE A 776 46.97 -14.94 6.72
N GLN A 777 47.17 -13.63 6.61
CA GLN A 777 47.87 -13.02 5.48
C GLN A 777 49.30 -13.58 5.37
N GLY A 778 49.77 -13.80 4.13
CA GLY A 778 51.06 -14.45 3.84
C GLY A 778 51.12 -15.96 4.09
N MET A 779 50.02 -16.63 4.47
CA MET A 779 49.91 -18.09 4.53
C MET A 779 48.98 -18.66 3.45
N LYS A 780 48.98 -20.00 3.27
CA LYS A 780 48.06 -20.67 2.33
C LYS A 780 46.62 -20.30 2.66
N GLY A 781 45.92 -19.74 1.67
CA GLY A 781 44.57 -19.22 1.86
C GLY A 781 43.57 -20.31 2.27
N THR A 782 42.66 -19.96 3.17
CA THR A 782 41.58 -20.85 3.60
C THR A 782 40.22 -20.18 3.55
N LEU A 783 39.16 -20.95 3.32
CA LEU A 783 37.76 -20.52 3.41
C LEU A 783 37.05 -21.45 4.39
N PHE A 784 36.59 -20.92 5.50
CA PHE A 784 36.07 -21.66 6.67
C PHE A 784 37.03 -22.75 7.15
N GLY A 785 38.34 -22.45 7.13
CA GLY A 785 39.41 -23.38 7.54
C GLY A 785 39.80 -24.43 6.49
N VAL A 786 39.16 -24.44 5.31
CA VAL A 786 39.50 -25.35 4.20
C VAL A 786 40.49 -24.66 3.24
N PRO A 787 41.68 -25.21 2.98
CA PRO A 787 42.65 -24.64 2.05
C PRO A 787 42.13 -24.55 0.61
N TYR A 788 42.49 -23.50 -0.13
CA TYR A 788 42.27 -23.38 -1.58
C TYR A 788 43.59 -23.14 -2.33
N GLU A 789 43.57 -23.43 -3.63
CA GLU A 789 44.74 -23.25 -4.52
C GLU A 789 44.77 -21.83 -5.12
N ALA A 790 45.98 -21.32 -5.38
CA ALA A 790 46.20 -20.04 -6.04
C ALA A 790 45.55 -20.02 -7.44
N GLY A 791 44.90 -18.91 -7.80
CA GLY A 791 44.19 -18.74 -9.07
C GLY A 791 42.79 -19.39 -9.15
N SER A 792 42.37 -20.11 -8.11
CA SER A 792 41.02 -20.66 -7.99
C SER A 792 39.95 -19.55 -7.90
N TRP A 793 38.68 -19.92 -8.05
CA TRP A 793 37.59 -18.96 -7.90
C TRP A 793 37.48 -18.46 -6.46
N GLN A 794 37.86 -19.27 -5.47
CA GLN A 794 37.93 -18.88 -4.05
C GLN A 794 39.04 -17.84 -3.83
N ASP A 795 40.22 -18.06 -4.40
CA ASP A 795 41.35 -17.10 -4.37
C ASP A 795 40.92 -15.75 -4.96
N LYS A 796 40.36 -15.75 -6.17
CA LYS A 796 39.89 -14.52 -6.83
C LYS A 796 38.79 -13.81 -6.03
N LEU A 797 37.82 -14.56 -5.51
CA LEU A 797 36.72 -14.00 -4.72
C LEU A 797 37.26 -13.34 -3.46
N ILE A 798 38.08 -14.04 -2.66
CA ILE A 798 38.60 -13.52 -1.39
C ILE A 798 39.51 -12.31 -1.63
N GLU A 799 40.36 -12.35 -2.65
CA GLU A 799 41.26 -11.24 -2.99
C GLU A 799 40.54 -9.99 -3.51
N SER A 800 39.38 -10.13 -4.18
CA SER A 800 38.55 -8.99 -4.58
C SER A 800 37.88 -8.25 -3.42
N PHE A 801 37.71 -8.93 -2.28
CA PHE A 801 37.27 -8.27 -1.05
C PHE A 801 38.46 -7.65 -0.32
N ALA A 802 39.63 -8.31 -0.29
CA ALA A 802 40.77 -7.97 0.55
C ALA A 802 41.14 -6.47 0.56
N GLY A 803 41.26 -5.82 -0.60
CA GLY A 803 41.65 -4.40 -0.64
C GLY A 803 40.67 -3.46 0.07
N THR A 804 39.39 -3.59 -0.24
CA THR A 804 38.35 -2.72 0.33
C THR A 804 37.97 -3.15 1.75
N HIS A 805 38.00 -4.45 2.01
CA HIS A 805 37.67 -5.07 3.28
C HIS A 805 38.72 -4.76 4.34
N ASP A 806 40.00 -4.80 3.99
CA ASP A 806 41.09 -4.50 4.93
C ASP A 806 41.22 -3.01 5.17
N LEU A 807 40.91 -2.18 4.17
CA LEU A 807 40.84 -0.73 4.38
C LEU A 807 39.69 -0.39 5.33
N VAL A 808 38.48 -0.92 5.08
CA VAL A 808 37.27 -0.60 5.87
C VAL A 808 37.30 -1.28 7.23
N GLY A 809 37.51 -2.59 7.26
CA GLY A 809 37.53 -3.42 8.46
C GLY A 809 38.79 -3.23 9.30
N GLY A 810 39.91 -2.87 8.67
CA GLY A 810 41.21 -2.83 9.31
C GLY A 810 41.75 -1.43 9.54
N LYS A 811 42.20 -0.77 8.47
CA LYS A 811 42.90 0.52 8.56
C LYS A 811 42.00 1.65 9.07
N LEU A 812 40.77 1.77 8.56
CA LEU A 812 39.80 2.79 8.97
C LEU A 812 39.21 2.55 10.37
N SER A 813 39.23 1.31 10.85
CA SER A 813 38.76 0.96 12.19
C SER A 813 39.81 1.16 13.28
N GLY A 814 41.07 1.42 12.89
CA GLY A 814 42.21 1.47 13.82
C GLY A 814 42.75 0.10 14.23
N LEU A 815 42.29 -0.98 13.59
CA LEU A 815 42.77 -2.34 13.85
C LEU A 815 44.21 -2.55 13.39
N TYR A 816 44.69 -1.78 12.40
CA TYR A 816 46.05 -1.91 11.91
C TYR A 816 46.96 -0.82 12.43
N ASP A 817 48.10 -1.22 12.98
CA ASP A 817 49.14 -0.33 13.49
C ASP A 817 50.08 0.18 12.37
N ASP A 818 51.04 1.01 12.76
CA ASP A 818 52.01 1.61 11.83
C ASP A 818 53.03 0.62 11.28
N GLN A 819 53.19 -0.55 11.91
CA GLN A 819 54.01 -1.66 11.40
C GLN A 819 53.27 -2.50 10.38
N GLY A 820 52.00 -2.17 10.10
CA GLY A 820 51.19 -2.90 9.15
C GLY A 820 50.62 -4.19 9.72
N ASN A 821 50.50 -4.35 11.03
CA ASN A 821 49.92 -5.53 11.69
C ASN A 821 48.68 -5.22 12.52
N ALA A 822 48.04 -6.24 13.10
CA ALA A 822 46.95 -6.01 14.03
C ALA A 822 47.46 -5.34 15.33
N THR A 823 46.80 -4.26 15.75
CA THR A 823 47.16 -3.46 16.92
C THR A 823 47.30 -4.32 18.17
N ARG A 824 48.36 -4.09 18.94
CA ARG A 824 48.64 -4.80 20.19
C ARG A 824 47.95 -4.17 21.40
N GLY A 825 47.73 -4.94 22.46
CA GLY A 825 47.18 -4.48 23.74
C GLY A 825 45.67 -4.34 23.78
N ARG A 826 44.95 -4.90 22.81
CA ARG A 826 43.47 -4.80 22.70
C ARG A 826 42.79 -5.45 23.90
N THR A 827 41.90 -4.71 24.53
CA THR A 827 40.94 -5.21 25.53
C THR A 827 39.97 -6.22 24.89
N ASP A 828 39.33 -7.07 25.69
CA ASP A 828 38.36 -8.03 25.16
C ASP A 828 37.18 -7.35 24.42
N ALA A 829 36.80 -6.15 24.86
CA ALA A 829 35.80 -5.33 24.18
C ALA A 829 36.28 -4.82 22.80
N GLU A 830 37.55 -4.41 22.68
CA GLU A 830 38.15 -3.99 21.40
C GLU A 830 38.33 -5.18 20.45
N LYS A 831 38.68 -6.37 20.96
CA LYS A 831 38.74 -7.60 20.15
C LYS A 831 37.37 -7.95 19.56
N VAL A 832 36.33 -7.97 20.38
CA VAL A 832 34.94 -8.22 19.93
C VAL A 832 34.47 -7.14 18.95
N PHE A 833 34.81 -5.87 19.18
CA PHE A 833 34.54 -4.76 18.26
C PHE A 833 35.18 -4.99 16.89
N HIS A 834 36.48 -5.26 16.84
CA HIS A 834 37.21 -5.42 15.59
C HIS A 834 36.82 -6.70 14.83
N GLU A 835 36.53 -7.81 15.52
CA GLU A 835 35.99 -9.02 14.90
C GLU A 835 34.60 -8.75 14.27
N THR A 836 33.73 -8.05 15.01
CA THR A 836 32.39 -7.68 14.52
C THR A 836 32.47 -6.71 13.35
N TRP A 837 33.35 -5.70 13.43
CA TRP A 837 33.54 -4.69 12.39
C TRP A 837 34.18 -5.27 11.12
N THR A 838 35.12 -6.21 11.26
CA THR A 838 35.66 -6.97 10.13
C THR A 838 34.55 -7.72 9.41
N MET A 839 33.58 -8.32 10.12
CA MET A 839 32.38 -8.89 9.49
C MET A 839 31.46 -7.85 8.83
N VAL A 840 31.35 -6.62 9.37
CA VAL A 840 30.60 -5.50 8.77
C VAL A 840 31.26 -4.97 7.50
N ALA A 841 32.60 -5.05 7.40
CA ALA A 841 33.32 -4.62 6.21
C ALA A 841 32.98 -5.49 4.99
N ILE A 842 32.64 -6.77 5.17
CA ILE A 842 32.27 -7.69 4.08
C ILE A 842 31.14 -7.13 3.19
N PRO A 843 29.95 -6.77 3.72
CA PRO A 843 28.88 -6.21 2.89
C PRO A 843 29.20 -4.82 2.31
N ILE A 844 30.06 -4.02 2.96
CA ILE A 844 30.51 -2.72 2.44
C ILE A 844 31.46 -2.90 1.25
N SER A 845 32.31 -3.92 1.32
CA SER A 845 33.26 -4.31 0.28
C SER A 845 32.61 -5.02 -0.89
N ALA A 846 31.43 -5.62 -0.70
CA ALA A 846 30.77 -6.43 -1.71
C ALA A 846 30.51 -5.69 -3.05
N PRO A 847 30.01 -4.44 -3.10
CA PRO A 847 29.84 -3.71 -4.35
C PRO A 847 31.16 -3.49 -5.12
N PHE A 848 32.25 -3.25 -4.40
CA PHE A 848 33.58 -3.07 -4.97
C PHE A 848 34.13 -4.40 -5.51
N ALA A 849 34.07 -5.47 -4.71
CA ALA A 849 34.47 -6.80 -5.12
C ALA A 849 33.65 -7.32 -6.31
N MET A 850 32.32 -7.10 -6.30
CA MET A 850 31.43 -7.46 -7.41
C MET A 850 31.76 -6.67 -8.69
N SER A 851 32.24 -5.43 -8.56
CA SER A 851 32.65 -4.61 -9.72
C SER A 851 33.84 -5.20 -10.46
N GLU A 852 34.71 -5.91 -9.73
CA GLU A 852 35.87 -6.61 -10.27
C GLU A 852 35.53 -7.99 -10.83
N GLN A 853 34.53 -8.68 -10.25
CA GLN A 853 34.25 -10.09 -10.57
C GLN A 853 33.08 -10.34 -11.53
N LEU A 854 32.09 -9.45 -11.61
CA LEU A 854 30.93 -9.69 -12.46
C LEU A 854 31.15 -9.21 -13.92
N PRO A 855 30.77 -10.02 -14.92
CA PRO A 855 30.81 -9.62 -16.32
C PRO A 855 30.02 -8.33 -16.58
N SER A 856 30.50 -7.46 -17.47
CA SER A 856 29.84 -6.19 -17.79
C SER A 856 28.34 -6.31 -18.18
N PRO A 857 27.87 -7.39 -18.83
CA PRO A 857 26.42 -7.60 -19.07
C PRO A 857 25.58 -7.74 -17.78
N VAL A 858 26.12 -8.37 -16.73
CA VAL A 858 25.43 -8.54 -15.43
C VAL A 858 25.33 -7.22 -14.69
N TRP A 859 26.38 -6.40 -14.76
CA TRP A 859 26.37 -5.03 -14.22
C TRP A 859 25.44 -4.09 -14.98
N ASN A 860 25.31 -4.24 -16.30
CA ASN A 860 24.33 -3.48 -17.07
C ASN A 860 22.90 -3.83 -16.68
N ALA A 861 22.60 -5.10 -16.36
CA ALA A 861 21.28 -5.47 -15.83
C ALA A 861 21.01 -4.86 -14.44
N ILE A 862 22.01 -4.85 -13.55
CA ILE A 862 21.92 -4.21 -12.22
C ILE A 862 21.78 -2.68 -12.35
N SER A 863 22.50 -2.04 -13.28
CA SER A 863 22.44 -0.58 -13.50
C SER A 863 21.13 -0.15 -14.16
N ILE A 864 20.52 -0.99 -15.00
CA ILE A 864 19.16 -0.79 -15.54
C ILE A 864 18.13 -0.86 -14.41
N LEU A 865 18.25 -1.82 -13.49
CA LEU A 865 17.38 -1.94 -12.32
C LEU A 865 17.53 -0.74 -11.35
N LEU A 866 18.74 -0.22 -11.17
CA LEU A 866 19.00 0.98 -10.37
C LEU A 866 18.53 2.27 -11.05
N LYS A 867 18.59 2.35 -12.39
CA LYS A 867 18.02 3.47 -13.15
C LYS A 867 16.50 3.48 -13.16
N ALA A 868 15.85 2.32 -13.14
CA ALA A 868 14.39 2.20 -13.00
C ALA A 868 13.88 2.50 -11.58
N ALA A 869 14.78 2.63 -10.60
CA ALA A 869 14.50 3.02 -9.21
C ALA A 869 14.68 4.54 -8.94
N LYS A 870 15.11 5.32 -9.96
CA LYS A 870 14.94 6.78 -10.01
C LYS A 870 13.60 7.12 -10.66
#